data_AF-A0A812UTP9-F1
#
_entry.id   AF-A0A812UTP9-F1
#
_cell.length_a   1.000
_cell.length_b   1.000
_cell.length_c   1.000
_cell.angle_alpha   90.00
_cell.angle_beta   90.00
_cell.angle_gamma   90.00
#
_symmetry.space_group_name_H-M   'P 1'
#
loop_
_entity.id
_entity.type
_entity.pdbx_description
1 polymer ?
#
loop_
_entity_poly.entity_id
_entity_poly.type
_entity_poly.pdbx_seq_one_letter_code
_entity_poly.pdbx_strand_id
1 'polypeptide(L)'
;MTSLFAEHVNIIPDFLAEISDAIIVDGIVYTGDGMEEDNTMDLRVVLPRDFRDPKLRFDLLITANGVVFDTAMYEVFPSIEDGGGAPFVKGLQVLDMTGEDWGVRGLSWLPSASPRAFCFSLCQDVRTVGPSSFVDLLAIIKPLAAVYLVIDVASLHADTGEALSNPSNNFVSCYKAMECFLLFNAQNPTGHYNLKLHIMSEFAVAQRLLLLDRWECVVNKRNGRLDVSSRANRSHVRNELHGGKQLSLSTFSVAEWSLPEADAFELDYVSSARPPVEAQALTDGLWKQLMVCMYKSDCNPEDKMKVLRSISHSLFITSKHMREMMGYFDKSQQRQEAFVMFFCRIIDMHNLKLCSVRFGEDEEVNNLRYRLGQAVFFPYFQPENAKFELDLGFHDHRLCVNMLVGLAAREKFGNIRDAVWIKPDGSQDDFPMGIPRSWETLSPTEGRFRCRYVCSADDRNFGYRKTIAAKYGYNPRDVREQEMNWLTGLNEPPEDVLDLLEFLISRVDSMQAAFNLIDGGEPGSVSNSELTLRELEQGLKSMGCQKFAGSDESARIEKVFRYLDPGGEGTVSMQEWMVLDQLWKEFDLTIREFVQFLQYAFGENLEDAWEALDDDESGELTEQEFDEALKKKGYFGPVRVVFALLDNTDDGNISFDEHLGLRGRL
;
A
#
# COMPACT_ATOMS: atom_id res chain seq x y z
N MET A 1 24.74 4.50 -25.04
CA MET A 1 24.44 3.16 -24.49
C MET A 1 25.41 2.76 -23.38
N THR A 2 26.71 2.99 -23.49
CA THR A 2 27.70 2.67 -22.43
C THR A 2 27.62 3.56 -21.17
N SER A 3 27.21 4.82 -21.26
CA SER A 3 27.05 5.68 -20.07
C SER A 3 25.78 5.39 -19.26
N LEU A 4 24.66 5.08 -19.94
CA LEU A 4 23.39 4.68 -19.31
C LEU A 4 23.46 3.28 -18.67
N PHE A 5 24.31 2.39 -19.18
CA PHE A 5 24.57 1.09 -18.56
C PHE A 5 25.40 1.21 -17.28
N ALA A 6 26.30 2.20 -17.19
CA ALA A 6 27.14 2.40 -16.00
C ALA A 6 26.35 3.01 -14.82
N GLU A 7 25.35 3.85 -15.08
CA GLU A 7 24.57 4.51 -14.01
C GLU A 7 23.56 3.59 -13.32
N HIS A 8 23.11 2.49 -13.94
CA HIS A 8 22.26 1.49 -13.30
C HIS A 8 23.02 0.41 -12.51
N VAL A 9 24.36 0.39 -12.59
CA VAL A 9 25.22 -0.61 -11.93
C VAL A 9 25.77 -0.11 -10.58
N ASN A 10 25.58 1.17 -10.23
CA ASN A 10 26.08 1.76 -8.97
C ASN A 10 25.28 1.41 -7.69
N ILE A 11 24.46 0.35 -7.71
CA ILE A 11 23.73 -0.18 -6.52
C ILE A 11 24.38 -1.47 -5.97
N ILE A 12 25.58 -1.81 -6.43
CA ILE A 12 26.25 -3.08 -6.08
C ILE A 12 27.12 -3.06 -4.80
N PRO A 13 27.59 -1.94 -4.20
CA PRO A 13 28.49 -2.02 -3.03
C PRO A 13 27.85 -2.70 -1.79
N ASP A 14 26.61 -2.36 -1.46
CA ASP A 14 25.89 -2.97 -0.32
C ASP A 14 25.50 -4.43 -0.61
N PHE A 15 25.25 -4.75 -1.88
CA PHE A 15 24.95 -6.09 -2.37
C PHE A 15 26.18 -7.02 -2.33
N LEU A 16 27.40 -6.49 -2.53
CA LEU A 16 28.65 -7.27 -2.42
C LEU A 16 29.17 -7.42 -0.99
N ALA A 17 28.88 -6.46 -0.11
CA ALA A 17 29.25 -6.55 1.31
C ALA A 17 28.57 -7.75 2.00
N GLU A 18 27.33 -8.07 1.63
CA GLU A 18 26.64 -9.29 2.10
C GLU A 18 27.13 -10.58 1.42
N ILE A 19 27.73 -10.50 0.23
CA ILE A 19 28.26 -11.65 -0.52
C ILE A 19 29.64 -12.08 0.00
N SER A 20 30.43 -11.17 0.59
CA SER A 20 31.74 -11.45 1.20
C SER A 20 31.71 -12.58 2.22
N ASP A 21 30.62 -12.70 2.98
CA ASP A 21 30.49 -13.73 4.03
C ASP A 21 29.81 -15.03 3.56
N ALA A 22 29.35 -15.09 2.30
CA ALA A 22 28.47 -16.16 1.80
C ALA A 22 29.12 -17.13 0.78
N ILE A 23 30.34 -16.87 0.28
CA ILE A 23 30.97 -17.73 -0.75
C ILE A 23 32.08 -18.60 -0.16
N ILE A 24 31.70 -19.74 0.41
CA ILE A 24 32.52 -20.97 0.37
C ILE A 24 31.63 -22.12 -0.12
N VAL A 25 31.23 -22.06 -1.38
CA VAL A 25 30.88 -23.25 -2.18
C VAL A 25 31.30 -22.93 -3.63
N ASP A 26 31.99 -23.85 -4.29
CA ASP A 26 32.49 -23.80 -5.68
C ASP A 26 33.83 -23.10 -6.00
N GLY A 27 34.87 -23.41 -5.21
CA GLY A 27 36.22 -23.61 -5.78
C GLY A 27 37.03 -22.37 -6.21
N ILE A 28 36.65 -21.17 -5.78
CA ILE A 28 37.45 -19.95 -5.99
C ILE A 28 38.53 -19.87 -4.90
N VAL A 29 39.80 -19.91 -5.31
CA VAL A 29 40.96 -19.76 -4.40
C VAL A 29 41.50 -18.34 -4.52
N TYR A 30 41.55 -17.60 -3.42
CA TYR A 30 42.27 -16.34 -3.31
C TYR A 30 43.71 -16.61 -2.84
N THR A 31 44.70 -16.08 -3.55
CA THR A 31 46.08 -16.00 -3.06
C THR A 31 46.51 -14.54 -3.05
N GLY A 32 46.77 -13.97 -1.87
CA GLY A 32 47.37 -12.65 -1.73
C GLY A 32 48.82 -12.78 -1.26
N ASP A 33 49.76 -12.21 -2.00
CA ASP A 33 51.12 -11.95 -1.56
C ASP A 33 51.34 -10.43 -1.50
N GLY A 34 51.79 -9.92 -0.34
CA GLY A 34 52.47 -8.63 -0.17
C GLY A 34 51.65 -7.34 -0.30
N MET A 35 51.49 -6.58 0.78
CA MET A 35 51.13 -5.16 0.74
C MET A 35 52.36 -4.32 0.34
N GLU A 36 52.28 -3.56 -0.76
CA GLU A 36 53.20 -2.45 -1.05
C GLU A 36 52.59 -1.09 -0.62
N GLU A 37 53.45 -0.09 -0.45
CA GLU A 37 53.25 1.17 0.30
C GLU A 37 52.12 2.11 -0.20
N ASP A 38 51.42 1.79 -1.30
CA ASP A 38 50.39 2.66 -1.90
C ASP A 38 48.94 2.25 -1.58
N ASN A 39 48.70 1.36 -0.61
CA ASN A 39 47.35 0.92 -0.19
C ASN A 39 46.48 0.35 -1.34
N THR A 40 47.09 -0.21 -2.38
CA THR A 40 46.40 -0.91 -3.47
C THR A 40 46.46 -2.42 -3.28
N MET A 41 45.32 -3.10 -3.35
CA MET A 41 45.21 -4.56 -3.30
C MET A 41 44.92 -5.09 -4.71
N ASP A 42 45.82 -5.89 -5.26
CA ASP A 42 45.70 -6.44 -6.61
C ASP A 42 45.00 -7.82 -6.56
N LEU A 43 43.72 -7.86 -6.94
CA LEU A 43 42.89 -9.08 -6.91
C LEU A 43 42.83 -9.73 -8.29
N ARG A 44 43.48 -10.89 -8.46
CA ARG A 44 43.41 -11.67 -9.70
C ARG A 44 42.27 -12.67 -9.67
N VAL A 45 41.28 -12.47 -10.54
CA VAL A 45 40.22 -13.45 -10.81
C VAL A 45 40.73 -14.45 -11.86
N VAL A 46 40.89 -15.72 -11.49
CA VAL A 46 41.26 -16.79 -12.43
C VAL A 46 39.99 -17.51 -12.88
N LEU A 47 39.58 -17.29 -14.14
CA LEU A 47 38.44 -17.99 -14.72
C LEU A 47 38.78 -19.45 -15.10
N PRO A 48 37.79 -20.37 -15.09
CA PRO A 48 37.97 -21.75 -15.58
C PRO A 48 38.46 -21.79 -17.03
N ARG A 49 39.19 -22.86 -17.38
CA ARG A 49 39.91 -22.99 -18.67
C ARG A 49 39.05 -22.83 -19.93
N ASP A 50 37.73 -22.96 -19.82
CA ASP A 50 36.81 -22.96 -20.95
C ASP A 50 36.36 -21.55 -21.39
N PHE A 51 36.77 -20.49 -20.69
CA PHE A 51 36.38 -19.09 -20.95
C PHE A 51 37.56 -18.16 -21.34
N ARG A 52 38.58 -18.67 -22.04
CA ARG A 52 39.66 -17.81 -22.58
C ARG A 52 39.33 -17.28 -23.98
N ASP A 53 38.74 -16.09 -24.05
CA ASP A 53 38.92 -15.22 -25.22
C ASP A 53 40.18 -14.37 -25.00
N PRO A 54 41.24 -14.48 -25.82
CA PRO A 54 42.47 -13.70 -25.65
C PRO A 54 42.30 -12.18 -25.83
N LYS A 55 41.11 -11.69 -26.23
CA LYS A 55 40.83 -10.26 -26.39
C LYS A 55 40.16 -9.58 -25.18
N LEU A 56 39.75 -10.35 -24.18
CA LEU A 56 39.07 -9.81 -22.99
C LEU A 56 39.99 -9.92 -21.78
N ARG A 57 40.53 -8.77 -21.36
CA ARG A 57 41.21 -8.58 -20.08
C ARG A 57 40.32 -7.70 -19.20
N PHE A 58 40.11 -8.11 -17.96
CA PHE A 58 39.43 -7.32 -16.95
C PHE A 58 40.43 -7.10 -15.81
N ASP A 59 40.88 -5.86 -15.64
CA ASP A 59 41.70 -5.46 -14.51
C ASP A 59 40.77 -4.70 -13.53
N LEU A 60 40.68 -5.20 -12.29
CA LEU A 60 39.84 -4.60 -11.24
C LEU A 60 40.74 -3.77 -10.33
N LEU A 61 40.62 -2.45 -10.39
CA LEU A 61 41.37 -1.55 -9.51
C LEU A 61 40.49 -1.09 -8.35
N ILE A 62 40.85 -1.49 -7.13
CA ILE A 62 40.18 -1.04 -5.91
C ILE A 62 41.05 0.05 -5.27
N THR A 63 40.51 1.25 -5.10
CA THR A 63 41.18 2.36 -4.42
C THR A 63 40.39 2.76 -3.17
N ALA A 64 41.03 3.52 -2.27
CA ALA A 64 40.40 4.02 -1.04
C ALA A 64 39.14 4.89 -1.26
N ASN A 65 38.90 5.35 -2.50
CA ASN A 65 37.75 6.18 -2.87
C ASN A 65 36.71 5.46 -3.76
N GLY A 66 36.80 4.13 -3.90
CA GLY A 66 35.84 3.32 -4.65
C GLY A 66 36.46 2.46 -5.76
N VAL A 67 35.60 1.66 -6.40
CA VAL A 67 35.94 0.71 -7.47
C VAL A 67 35.89 1.43 -8.82
N VAL A 68 36.98 1.37 -9.59
CA VAL A 68 37.04 1.91 -10.95
C VAL A 68 37.06 0.74 -11.94
N PHE A 69 36.09 0.69 -12.84
CA PHE A 69 36.11 -0.21 -14.00
C PHE A 69 36.79 0.51 -15.16
N ASP A 70 37.97 0.03 -15.56
CA ASP A 70 38.56 0.45 -16.83
C ASP A 70 38.18 -0.56 -17.92
N THR A 71 37.46 -0.11 -18.95
CA THR A 71 37.12 -0.92 -20.13
C THR A 71 37.74 -0.27 -21.35
N ALA A 72 38.96 -0.67 -21.68
CA ALA A 72 39.59 -0.29 -22.95
C ALA A 72 39.24 -1.32 -24.04
N MET A 73 38.31 -0.98 -24.94
CA MET A 73 38.19 -1.67 -26.23
C MET A 73 39.22 -1.09 -27.21
N TYR A 74 40.25 -1.86 -27.54
CA TYR A 74 41.15 -1.54 -28.65
C TYR A 74 40.56 -2.09 -29.95
N GLU A 75 39.98 -1.23 -30.79
CA GLU A 75 39.77 -1.56 -32.21
C GLU A 75 41.11 -1.43 -32.95
N VAL A 76 41.60 -2.57 -33.45
CA VAL A 76 42.77 -2.62 -34.34
C VAL A 76 42.29 -2.34 -35.76
N PHE A 77 42.53 -1.13 -36.27
CA PHE A 77 42.47 -0.85 -37.70
C PHE A 77 43.87 -0.96 -38.34
N PRO A 78 43.99 -1.54 -39.54
CA PRO A 78 45.27 -1.68 -40.22
C PRO A 78 45.79 -0.32 -40.70
N SER A 79 47.09 -0.13 -40.50
CA SER A 79 47.90 1.06 -40.79
C SER A 79 47.74 1.59 -42.22
N ILE A 80 47.59 2.91 -42.34
CA ILE A 80 48.09 3.68 -43.47
C ILE A 80 48.93 4.84 -42.90
N GLU A 81 50.23 4.79 -43.17
CA GLU A 81 51.17 5.88 -42.93
C GLU A 81 50.86 7.03 -43.89
N ASP A 82 50.67 8.25 -43.36
CA ASP A 82 51.49 9.42 -43.69
C ASP A 82 50.87 10.72 -43.15
N GLY A 83 51.72 11.56 -42.55
CA GLY A 83 51.55 13.02 -42.62
C GLY A 83 50.94 13.72 -41.40
N GLY A 84 51.79 13.97 -40.39
CA GLY A 84 51.83 15.15 -39.53
C GLY A 84 50.58 16.01 -39.33
N GLY A 85 49.96 15.88 -38.15
CA GLY A 85 49.03 16.85 -37.60
C GLY A 85 48.73 16.52 -36.13
N ALA A 86 49.07 17.43 -35.21
CA ALA A 86 48.86 17.26 -33.78
C ALA A 86 47.38 16.98 -33.43
N PRO A 87 47.05 16.03 -32.53
CA PRO A 87 45.68 15.83 -32.11
C PRO A 87 45.27 16.94 -31.11
N PHE A 88 44.28 17.71 -31.53
CA PHE A 88 43.48 18.59 -30.68
C PHE A 88 42.73 17.74 -29.65
N VAL A 89 43.21 17.69 -28.40
CA VAL A 89 42.44 17.16 -27.27
C VAL A 89 41.46 18.24 -26.84
N LYS A 90 40.21 18.15 -27.27
CA LYS A 90 39.10 18.86 -26.65
C LYS A 90 38.77 18.11 -25.36
N GLY A 91 39.35 18.58 -24.24
CA GLY A 91 39.04 18.08 -22.92
C GLY A 91 37.54 18.21 -22.63
N LEU A 92 36.95 17.12 -22.13
CA LEU A 92 35.68 17.16 -21.44
C LEU A 92 35.89 18.00 -20.18
N GLN A 93 35.31 19.21 -20.11
CA GLN A 93 35.22 19.94 -18.85
C GLN A 93 34.30 19.16 -17.92
N VAL A 94 34.87 18.57 -16.88
CA VAL A 94 34.13 18.19 -15.68
C VAL A 94 33.64 19.50 -15.07
N LEU A 95 32.33 19.69 -15.02
CA LEU A 95 31.68 20.75 -14.24
C LEU A 95 31.90 20.40 -12.76
N ASP A 96 32.94 20.99 -12.19
CA ASP A 96 33.15 21.04 -10.75
C ASP A 96 32.03 21.90 -10.15
N MET A 97 31.07 21.25 -9.48
CA MET A 97 29.97 21.92 -8.76
C MET A 97 30.33 22.06 -7.27
N THR A 98 31.50 22.64 -6.99
CA THR A 98 31.85 23.15 -5.68
C THR A 98 32.19 24.63 -5.76
N GLY A 99 31.16 25.48 -5.88
CA GLY A 99 31.34 26.93 -5.94
C GLY A 99 30.07 27.68 -5.60
N GLU A 100 30.09 28.39 -4.46
CA GLU A 100 29.09 29.38 -4.06
C GLU A 100 29.18 30.59 -5.00
N ASP A 101 28.24 30.74 -5.94
CA ASP A 101 27.84 32.05 -6.46
C ASP A 101 26.52 31.97 -7.24
N TRP A 102 25.51 32.65 -6.70
CA TRP A 102 24.16 32.72 -7.24
C TRP A 102 24.03 33.93 -8.17
N GLY A 103 23.88 33.69 -9.49
CA GLY A 103 23.61 34.73 -10.47
C GLY A 103 22.63 34.28 -11.55
N VAL A 104 21.37 34.73 -11.46
CA VAL A 104 20.32 34.49 -12.46
C VAL A 104 20.56 35.35 -13.70
N ARG A 105 20.67 34.73 -14.88
CA ARG A 105 20.45 35.39 -16.18
C ARG A 105 19.52 34.56 -17.07
N GLY A 106 18.26 34.98 -17.09
CA GLY A 106 17.36 35.06 -18.25
C GLY A 106 17.18 33.85 -19.17
N LEU A 107 16.09 33.11 -18.96
CA LEU A 107 15.37 32.40 -20.03
C LEU A 107 13.87 32.69 -19.85
N SER A 108 13.38 33.76 -20.47
CA SER A 108 12.02 34.28 -20.36
C SER A 108 11.07 33.79 -21.46
N TRP A 109 11.30 32.60 -22.02
CA TRP A 109 10.45 32.05 -23.10
C TRP A 109 10.31 30.54 -22.97
N LEU A 110 9.39 30.10 -22.10
CA LEU A 110 8.86 28.73 -22.06
C LEU A 110 7.34 28.81 -21.82
N PRO A 111 6.50 28.05 -22.53
CA PRO A 111 5.06 28.02 -22.29
C PRO A 111 4.77 27.49 -20.87
N SER A 112 3.78 28.08 -20.20
CA SER A 112 3.34 27.76 -18.84
C SER A 112 2.73 26.35 -18.66
N ALA A 113 2.74 25.53 -19.70
CA ALA A 113 2.08 24.23 -19.78
C ALA A 113 3.05 23.12 -20.25
N SER A 114 4.24 23.05 -19.65
CA SER A 114 5.18 21.97 -19.94
C SER A 114 5.47 21.14 -18.68
N PRO A 115 5.59 19.81 -18.78
CA PRO A 115 6.01 18.93 -17.68
C PRO A 115 7.42 19.21 -17.14
N ARG A 116 8.23 20.00 -17.86
CA ARG A 116 9.46 20.57 -17.27
C ARG A 116 9.15 21.52 -16.12
N ALA A 117 7.97 22.17 -16.11
CA ALA A 117 7.48 22.94 -14.97
C ALA A 117 7.18 22.06 -13.74
N PHE A 118 6.89 20.76 -13.91
CA PHE A 118 6.73 19.79 -12.79
C PHE A 118 8.05 19.54 -12.06
N CYS A 119 9.11 19.15 -12.79
CA CYS A 119 10.44 19.01 -12.21
C CYS A 119 11.01 20.34 -11.71
N PHE A 120 10.71 21.45 -12.40
CA PHE A 120 11.19 22.79 -12.04
C PHE A 120 10.46 23.38 -10.84
N SER A 121 9.15 23.17 -10.68
CA SER A 121 8.36 23.52 -9.48
C SER A 121 8.82 22.69 -8.29
N LEU A 122 8.99 21.37 -8.48
CA LEU A 122 9.53 20.46 -7.48
C LEU A 122 10.98 20.78 -7.12
N CYS A 123 11.72 21.57 -7.92
CA CYS A 123 13.06 22.10 -7.64
C CYS A 123 13.05 23.56 -7.13
N GLN A 124 12.02 24.37 -7.40
CA GLN A 124 11.89 25.74 -6.91
C GLN A 124 11.42 25.78 -5.45
N ASP A 125 10.49 24.90 -5.06
CA ASP A 125 10.01 24.76 -3.68
C ASP A 125 11.08 24.18 -2.73
N VAL A 126 12.19 23.70 -3.29
CA VAL A 126 13.32 23.11 -2.57
C VAL A 126 14.20 24.15 -1.89
N ARG A 127 14.14 25.41 -2.34
CA ARG A 127 14.89 26.49 -1.69
C ARG A 127 14.41 26.80 -0.27
N THR A 128 13.24 26.29 0.12
CA THR A 128 12.65 26.51 1.44
C THR A 128 12.81 25.33 2.41
N VAL A 129 13.43 24.21 1.99
CA VAL A 129 13.52 23.00 2.81
C VAL A 129 14.96 22.79 3.30
N GLY A 130 15.10 22.38 4.57
CA GLY A 130 16.41 22.17 5.20
C GLY A 130 17.26 21.08 4.49
N PRO A 131 18.59 21.07 4.71
CA PRO A 131 19.55 20.27 3.95
C PRO A 131 19.35 18.75 4.05
N SER A 132 18.73 18.23 5.11
CA SER A 132 18.41 16.80 5.23
C SER A 132 17.29 16.36 4.27
N SER A 133 16.23 17.16 4.15
CA SER A 133 15.10 16.88 3.25
C SER A 133 15.45 17.06 1.77
N PHE A 134 16.49 17.84 1.46
CA PHE A 134 17.00 18.05 0.10
C PHE A 134 17.59 16.77 -0.53
N VAL A 135 18.32 15.99 0.26
CA VAL A 135 18.96 14.75 -0.19
C VAL A 135 17.89 13.69 -0.48
N ASP A 136 16.89 13.58 0.40
CA ASP A 136 15.74 12.69 0.23
C ASP A 136 14.90 13.06 -1.00
N LEU A 137 14.67 14.37 -1.22
CA LEU A 137 13.97 14.85 -2.42
C LEU A 137 14.75 14.56 -3.71
N LEU A 138 16.08 14.72 -3.71
CA LEU A 138 16.90 14.42 -4.90
C LEU A 138 16.92 12.93 -5.22
N ALA A 139 16.85 12.05 -4.22
CA ALA A 139 16.71 10.61 -4.41
C ALA A 139 15.37 10.25 -5.08
N ILE A 140 14.32 11.06 -4.87
CA ILE A 140 13.01 10.91 -5.51
C ILE A 140 12.98 11.58 -6.90
N ILE A 141 13.48 12.81 -7.02
CA ILE A 141 13.44 13.60 -8.26
C ILE A 141 14.27 12.97 -9.39
N LYS A 142 15.46 12.43 -9.09
CA LYS A 142 16.38 11.93 -10.13
C LYS A 142 15.80 10.73 -10.92
N PRO A 143 15.25 9.68 -10.27
CA PRO A 143 14.55 8.61 -10.97
C PRO A 143 13.32 9.10 -11.71
N LEU A 144 12.53 9.99 -11.10
CA LEU A 144 11.34 10.60 -11.72
C LEU A 144 11.69 11.32 -13.01
N ALA A 145 12.73 12.16 -13.00
CA ALA A 145 13.20 12.89 -14.17
C ALA A 145 13.75 11.95 -15.25
N ALA A 146 14.43 10.86 -14.88
CA ALA A 146 14.97 9.88 -15.82
C ALA A 146 13.87 9.06 -16.51
N VAL A 147 12.87 8.58 -15.76
CA VAL A 147 11.70 7.89 -16.32
C VAL A 147 10.89 8.85 -17.20
N TYR A 148 10.75 10.11 -16.78
CA TYR A 148 9.96 11.11 -17.49
C TYR A 148 10.59 11.57 -18.82
N LEU A 149 11.90 11.82 -18.84
CA LEU A 149 12.62 12.21 -20.06
C LEU A 149 12.46 11.17 -21.18
N VAL A 150 12.20 9.92 -20.82
CA VAL A 150 12.04 8.82 -21.78
C VAL A 150 10.57 8.65 -22.22
N ILE A 151 9.61 8.88 -21.32
CA ILE A 151 8.17 8.84 -21.66
C ILE A 151 7.76 10.03 -22.56
N ASP A 152 8.24 11.24 -22.27
CA ASP A 152 7.86 12.46 -23.01
C ASP A 152 8.38 12.44 -24.47
N VAL A 153 9.58 11.89 -24.70
CA VAL A 153 10.14 11.65 -26.05
C VAL A 153 9.29 10.64 -26.85
N ALA A 154 8.61 9.71 -26.18
CA ALA A 154 7.74 8.74 -26.82
C ALA A 154 6.35 9.31 -27.20
N SER A 155 5.82 10.23 -26.41
CA SER A 155 4.52 10.85 -26.64
C SER A 155 4.55 11.94 -27.71
N LEU A 156 5.61 12.75 -27.76
CA LEU A 156 5.75 13.87 -28.73
C LEU A 156 5.85 13.44 -30.21
N HIS A 157 6.02 12.14 -30.50
CA HIS A 157 6.14 11.63 -31.86
C HIS A 157 4.92 10.85 -32.36
N ALA A 158 3.93 10.59 -31.51
CA ALA A 158 2.69 9.95 -31.92
C ALA A 158 1.79 10.86 -32.78
N ASP A 159 1.90 12.19 -32.64
CA ASP A 159 1.01 13.17 -33.28
C ASP A 159 1.51 13.71 -34.63
N THR A 160 2.79 13.52 -34.98
CA THR A 160 3.35 14.00 -36.25
C THR A 160 3.41 12.85 -37.25
N GLY A 161 2.31 12.64 -37.99
CA GLY A 161 2.13 11.58 -38.98
C GLY A 161 3.02 11.64 -40.23
N GLU A 162 4.34 11.84 -40.06
CA GLU A 162 5.32 11.66 -41.12
C GLU A 162 6.00 10.29 -41.00
N ALA A 163 5.48 9.34 -41.76
CA ALA A 163 6.16 8.08 -42.03
C ALA A 163 7.31 8.33 -43.01
N LEU A 164 8.56 8.24 -42.54
CA LEU A 164 9.73 7.66 -43.24
C LEU A 164 10.99 7.75 -42.33
N SER A 165 11.60 6.58 -42.05
CA SER A 165 13.00 6.39 -41.61
C SER A 165 13.56 7.25 -40.46
N ASN A 166 12.77 7.57 -39.43
CA ASN A 166 13.27 8.36 -38.29
C ASN A 166 13.82 7.44 -37.17
N PRO A 167 15.11 7.56 -36.75
CA PRO A 167 15.70 6.77 -35.66
C PRO A 167 14.91 6.85 -34.34
N SER A 168 14.19 7.94 -34.14
CA SER A 168 13.34 8.17 -32.97
C SER A 168 12.12 7.25 -32.93
N ASN A 169 11.50 6.91 -34.06
CA ASN A 169 10.38 5.95 -34.09
C ASN A 169 10.83 4.53 -33.71
N ASN A 170 12.04 4.14 -34.14
CA ASN A 170 12.65 2.88 -33.71
C ASN A 170 12.95 2.89 -32.21
N PHE A 171 13.41 4.02 -31.66
CA PHE A 171 13.66 4.16 -30.24
C PHE A 171 12.38 4.00 -29.41
N VAL A 172 11.28 4.65 -29.79
CA VAL A 172 10.00 4.55 -29.06
C VAL A 172 9.44 3.13 -29.12
N SER A 173 9.50 2.48 -30.28
CA SER A 173 9.09 1.07 -30.42
C SER A 173 9.96 0.13 -29.59
N CYS A 174 11.28 0.32 -29.57
CA CYS A 174 12.19 -0.46 -28.73
C CYS A 174 11.92 -0.21 -27.24
N TYR A 175 11.70 1.04 -26.83
CA TYR A 175 11.39 1.37 -25.44
C TYR A 175 10.08 0.74 -25.01
N LYS A 176 9.00 0.86 -25.78
CA LYS A 176 7.71 0.19 -25.49
C LYS A 176 7.88 -1.32 -25.39
N ALA A 177 8.70 -1.92 -26.26
CA ALA A 177 9.01 -3.34 -26.19
C ALA A 177 9.85 -3.72 -24.95
N MET A 178 10.57 -2.78 -24.33
CA MET A 178 11.42 -3.00 -23.15
C MET A 178 10.83 -2.44 -21.85
N GLU A 179 9.70 -1.73 -21.92
CA GLU A 179 9.12 -0.95 -20.81
C GLU A 179 8.94 -1.82 -19.56
N CYS A 180 8.36 -3.01 -19.71
CA CYS A 180 8.14 -3.95 -18.60
C CYS A 180 9.44 -4.27 -17.85
N PHE A 181 10.55 -4.46 -18.58
CA PHE A 181 11.85 -4.76 -17.99
C PHE A 181 12.51 -3.52 -17.35
N LEU A 182 12.39 -2.36 -17.98
CA LEU A 182 12.98 -1.11 -17.49
C LEU A 182 12.26 -0.59 -16.24
N LEU A 183 10.94 -0.78 -16.15
CA LEU A 183 10.13 -0.37 -15.01
C LEU A 183 9.98 -1.47 -13.95
N PHE A 184 10.60 -2.63 -14.14
CA PHE A 184 10.58 -3.70 -13.16
C PHE A 184 11.41 -3.31 -11.92
N ASN A 185 10.71 -3.06 -10.83
CA ASN A 185 11.32 -2.77 -9.53
C ASN A 185 11.53 -4.06 -8.72
N ALA A 186 12.73 -4.63 -8.81
CA ALA A 186 13.08 -5.86 -8.10
C ALA A 186 13.12 -5.71 -6.57
N GLN A 187 13.24 -4.48 -6.05
CA GLN A 187 13.28 -4.19 -4.61
C GLN A 187 11.88 -4.03 -4.01
N ASN A 188 10.87 -3.77 -4.83
CA ASN A 188 9.46 -3.88 -4.46
C ASN A 188 8.67 -4.58 -5.59
N PRO A 189 8.85 -5.90 -5.74
CA PRO A 189 8.27 -6.65 -6.85
C PRO A 189 6.78 -7.00 -6.60
N THR A 190 6.20 -6.61 -5.46
CA THR A 190 4.81 -6.95 -5.14
C THR A 190 3.83 -6.37 -6.16
N GLY A 191 2.96 -7.20 -6.72
CA GLY A 191 1.99 -6.79 -7.73
C GLY A 191 1.51 -7.91 -8.64
N HIS A 192 0.64 -7.54 -9.57
CA HIS A 192 0.14 -8.44 -10.61
C HIS A 192 1.00 -8.33 -11.87
N TYR A 193 1.29 -9.47 -12.50
CA TYR A 193 2.06 -9.56 -13.72
C TYR A 193 1.32 -10.42 -14.73
N ASN A 194 1.17 -9.92 -15.95
CA ASN A 194 0.68 -10.68 -17.10
C ASN A 194 1.73 -10.58 -18.21
N LEU A 195 2.62 -11.57 -18.27
CA LEU A 195 3.85 -11.56 -19.05
C LEU A 195 3.72 -12.46 -20.28
N LYS A 196 3.88 -11.90 -21.46
CA LYS A 196 3.94 -12.59 -22.74
C LYS A 196 5.34 -13.15 -22.94
N LEU A 197 5.51 -14.44 -22.73
CA LEU A 197 6.82 -15.09 -22.68
C LEU A 197 7.56 -15.12 -24.03
N HIS A 198 6.87 -14.88 -25.15
CA HIS A 198 7.49 -14.70 -26.46
C HIS A 198 8.18 -13.32 -26.62
N ILE A 199 7.92 -12.37 -25.73
CA ILE A 199 8.56 -11.06 -25.70
C ILE A 199 9.76 -11.14 -24.74
N MET A 200 10.97 -10.90 -25.26
CA MET A 200 12.22 -11.12 -24.52
C MET A 200 12.33 -10.32 -23.22
N SER A 201 11.83 -9.08 -23.19
CA SER A 201 11.85 -8.22 -22.00
C SER A 201 10.92 -8.74 -20.90
N GLU A 202 9.72 -9.18 -21.25
CA GLU A 202 8.74 -9.76 -20.33
C GLU A 202 9.18 -11.14 -19.86
N PHE A 203 9.80 -11.94 -20.75
CA PHE A 203 10.46 -13.20 -20.38
C PHE A 203 11.59 -12.97 -19.37
N ALA A 204 12.40 -11.92 -19.53
CA ALA A 204 13.45 -11.57 -18.58
C ALA A 204 12.88 -11.13 -17.22
N VAL A 205 11.74 -10.44 -17.19
CA VAL A 205 11.02 -10.12 -15.94
C VAL A 205 10.51 -11.41 -15.28
N ALA A 206 9.93 -12.34 -16.04
CA ALA A 206 9.50 -13.64 -15.51
C ALA A 206 10.68 -14.40 -14.88
N GLN A 207 11.84 -14.46 -15.55
CA GLN A 207 13.05 -15.07 -14.99
C GLN A 207 13.49 -14.41 -13.68
N ARG A 208 13.45 -13.07 -13.61
CA ARG A 208 13.80 -12.33 -12.38
C ARG A 208 12.83 -12.64 -11.24
N LEU A 209 11.53 -12.70 -11.50
CA LEU A 209 10.52 -13.06 -10.50
C LEU A 209 10.74 -14.48 -9.95
N LEU A 210 11.04 -15.45 -10.83
CA LEU A 210 11.35 -16.83 -10.40
C LEU A 210 12.65 -16.92 -9.58
N LEU A 211 13.66 -16.11 -9.93
CA LEU A 211 14.89 -16.02 -9.15
C LEU A 211 14.64 -15.42 -7.76
N LEU A 212 13.86 -14.33 -7.71
CA LEU A 212 13.47 -13.68 -6.46
C LEU A 212 12.66 -14.61 -5.57
N ASP A 213 11.69 -15.36 -6.12
CA ASP A 213 10.92 -16.37 -5.38
C ASP A 213 11.83 -17.39 -4.68
N ARG A 214 12.80 -17.96 -5.43
CA ARG A 214 13.76 -18.93 -4.87
C ARG A 214 14.62 -18.29 -3.78
N TRP A 215 15.08 -17.06 -3.98
CA TRP A 215 15.88 -16.34 -3.01
C TRP A 215 15.09 -16.03 -1.74
N GLU A 216 13.89 -15.45 -1.85
CA GLU A 216 13.05 -15.15 -0.68
C GLU A 216 12.60 -16.41 0.06
N CYS A 217 12.36 -17.53 -0.64
CA CYS A 217 12.13 -18.84 -0.03
C CYS A 217 13.29 -19.26 0.89
N VAL A 218 14.53 -19.08 0.44
CA VAL A 218 15.74 -19.41 1.21
C VAL A 218 15.91 -18.45 2.39
N VAL A 219 15.70 -17.16 2.18
CA VAL A 219 15.74 -16.13 3.24
C VAL A 219 14.70 -16.44 4.33
N ASN A 220 13.47 -16.78 3.95
CA ASN A 220 12.42 -17.16 4.90
C ASN A 220 12.79 -18.41 5.71
N LYS A 221 13.42 -19.42 5.08
CA LYS A 221 13.92 -20.61 5.79
C LYS A 221 15.04 -20.25 6.77
N ARG A 222 16.02 -19.45 6.33
CA ARG A 222 17.17 -19.02 7.14
C ARG A 222 16.73 -18.22 8.37
N ASN A 223 15.72 -17.38 8.21
CA ASN A 223 15.14 -16.57 9.29
C ASN A 223 14.14 -17.34 10.18
N GLY A 224 13.96 -18.65 9.98
CA GLY A 224 13.02 -19.45 10.78
C GLY A 224 11.55 -19.05 10.64
N ARG A 225 11.20 -18.31 9.58
CA ARG A 225 9.84 -17.84 9.35
C ARG A 225 8.91 -19.01 9.02
N LEU A 226 7.70 -18.98 9.56
CA LEU A 226 6.67 -19.96 9.22
C LEU A 226 6.20 -19.78 7.79
N ASP A 227 5.79 -20.88 7.16
CA ASP A 227 5.28 -20.83 5.80
C ASP A 227 3.83 -20.29 5.76
N VAL A 228 3.65 -19.14 5.12
CA VAL A 228 2.35 -18.48 4.88
C VAL A 228 1.92 -18.51 3.42
N SER A 229 2.61 -19.29 2.58
CA SER A 229 2.24 -19.49 1.17
C SER A 229 0.92 -20.27 1.05
N SER A 230 0.19 -20.06 -0.05
CA SER A 230 -1.09 -20.72 -0.28
C SER A 230 -1.02 -22.25 -0.35
N ARG A 231 0.16 -22.80 -0.69
CA ARG A 231 0.37 -24.24 -0.94
C ARG A 231 1.32 -24.92 0.04
N ALA A 232 1.73 -24.25 1.12
CA ALA A 232 2.74 -24.76 2.03
C ALA A 232 4.08 -25.11 1.33
N ASN A 233 4.48 -24.30 0.37
CA ASN A 233 5.73 -24.46 -0.40
C ASN A 233 6.69 -23.26 -0.25
N ARG A 234 6.36 -22.28 0.60
CA ARG A 234 7.04 -21.00 0.86
C ARG A 234 7.13 -20.03 -0.33
N SER A 235 6.51 -20.37 -1.46
CA SER A 235 6.45 -19.54 -2.67
C SER A 235 5.75 -18.21 -2.39
N HIS A 236 6.30 -17.15 -2.98
CA HIS A 236 5.77 -15.79 -3.02
C HIS A 236 4.94 -15.55 -4.28
N VAL A 237 5.10 -16.42 -5.27
CA VAL A 237 4.19 -16.52 -6.42
C VAL A 237 2.87 -17.15 -6.00
N ARG A 238 1.76 -16.55 -6.44
CA ARG A 238 0.40 -17.08 -6.33
C ARG A 238 -0.46 -16.68 -7.53
N ASN A 239 -1.68 -17.23 -7.57
CA ASN A 239 -2.68 -16.99 -8.62
C ASN A 239 -2.13 -17.24 -10.02
N GLU A 240 -1.25 -18.23 -10.16
CA GLU A 240 -0.44 -18.37 -11.34
C GLU A 240 -1.16 -19.17 -12.45
N LEU A 241 -1.13 -18.62 -13.66
CA LEU A 241 -1.71 -19.19 -14.87
C LEU A 241 -0.68 -19.18 -16.00
N HIS A 242 -0.54 -20.29 -16.72
CA HIS A 242 0.22 -20.36 -17.97
C HIS A 242 -0.70 -20.81 -19.10
N GLY A 243 -0.78 -20.00 -20.18
CA GLY A 243 -1.71 -20.27 -21.29
C GLY A 243 -3.18 -20.35 -20.84
N GLY A 244 -3.53 -19.58 -19.79
CA GLY A 244 -4.87 -19.59 -19.18
C GLY A 244 -5.18 -20.81 -18.29
N LYS A 245 -4.19 -21.66 -17.98
CA LYS A 245 -4.36 -22.84 -17.12
C LYS A 245 -3.55 -22.71 -15.85
N GLN A 246 -4.12 -23.16 -14.74
CA GLN A 246 -3.47 -23.14 -13.43
C GLN A 246 -2.26 -24.08 -13.41
N LEU A 247 -1.09 -23.58 -12.99
CA LEU A 247 0.14 -24.41 -12.93
C LEU A 247 0.09 -25.45 -11.81
N SER A 248 -0.74 -25.26 -10.78
CA SER A 248 -1.05 -26.28 -9.76
C SER A 248 -1.42 -27.64 -10.35
N LEU A 249 -2.04 -27.65 -11.53
CA LEU A 249 -2.50 -28.88 -12.16
C LEU A 249 -1.34 -29.73 -12.71
N SER A 250 -0.19 -29.11 -12.97
CA SER A 250 0.97 -29.76 -13.60
C SER A 250 2.22 -29.77 -12.73
N THR A 251 2.35 -28.85 -11.78
CA THR A 251 3.54 -28.69 -10.93
C THR A 251 3.16 -28.31 -9.50
N PHE A 252 3.91 -28.84 -8.53
CA PHE A 252 3.67 -28.51 -7.11
C PHE A 252 4.23 -27.14 -6.73
N SER A 253 5.33 -26.73 -7.36
CA SER A 253 5.97 -25.44 -7.14
C SER A 253 6.39 -24.80 -8.45
N VAL A 254 6.23 -23.48 -8.54
CA VAL A 254 6.74 -22.68 -9.65
C VAL A 254 8.27 -22.77 -9.72
N ALA A 255 8.94 -23.06 -8.61
CA ALA A 255 10.39 -23.29 -8.59
C ALA A 255 10.83 -24.51 -9.42
N GLU A 256 9.95 -25.52 -9.58
CA GLU A 256 10.20 -26.73 -10.37
C GLU A 256 9.71 -26.59 -11.82
N TRP A 257 8.92 -25.56 -12.09
CA TRP A 257 8.40 -25.28 -13.42
C TRP A 257 9.51 -24.73 -14.33
N SER A 258 9.66 -25.34 -15.50
CA SER A 258 10.58 -24.87 -16.53
C SER A 258 9.89 -23.79 -17.34
N LEU A 259 10.37 -22.55 -17.22
CA LEU A 259 9.79 -21.37 -17.88
C LEU A 259 9.84 -21.54 -19.41
N PRO A 260 8.69 -21.63 -20.10
CA PRO A 260 8.63 -21.75 -21.55
C PRO A 260 8.80 -20.39 -22.24
N GLU A 261 9.20 -20.38 -23.51
CA GLU A 261 9.36 -19.14 -24.31
C GLU A 261 8.07 -18.71 -25.04
N ALA A 262 6.93 -19.30 -24.69
CA ALA A 262 5.66 -19.09 -25.37
C ALA A 262 4.49 -18.95 -24.38
N ASP A 263 3.38 -18.42 -24.90
CA ASP A 263 2.15 -18.09 -24.19
C ASP A 263 2.29 -16.98 -23.13
N ALA A 264 1.17 -16.63 -22.49
CA ALA A 264 1.13 -15.70 -21.38
C ALA A 264 1.33 -16.43 -20.05
N PHE A 265 2.10 -15.81 -19.16
CA PHE A 265 2.28 -16.20 -17.77
C PHE A 265 1.75 -15.08 -16.87
N GLU A 266 0.62 -15.37 -16.23
CA GLU A 266 -0.07 -14.46 -15.34
C GLU A 266 0.13 -14.91 -13.90
N LEU A 267 0.43 -13.99 -12.99
CA LEU A 267 0.59 -14.27 -11.55
C LEU A 267 0.41 -13.01 -10.69
N ASP A 268 0.18 -13.21 -9.41
CA ASP A 268 0.48 -12.22 -8.37
C ASP A 268 1.78 -12.62 -7.66
N TYR A 269 2.69 -11.66 -7.52
CA TYR A 269 3.88 -11.81 -6.69
C TYR A 269 3.69 -11.02 -5.39
N VAL A 270 3.93 -11.63 -4.24
CA VAL A 270 3.80 -10.97 -2.93
C VAL A 270 5.09 -11.16 -2.15
N SER A 271 5.94 -10.13 -2.13
CA SER A 271 7.18 -10.16 -1.35
C SER A 271 6.88 -10.25 0.14
N SER A 272 7.71 -11.03 0.84
CA SER A 272 7.70 -11.11 2.30
C SER A 272 8.57 -10.04 2.97
N ALA A 273 9.22 -9.18 2.19
CA ALA A 273 9.97 -8.05 2.70
C ALA A 273 9.05 -7.13 3.50
N ARG A 274 9.50 -6.74 4.69
CA ARG A 274 8.82 -5.81 5.58
C ARG A 274 9.72 -4.61 5.80
N PRO A 275 9.19 -3.44 6.21
CA PRO A 275 10.04 -2.34 6.64
C PRO A 275 11.01 -2.84 7.72
N PRO A 276 12.32 -2.52 7.59
CA PRO A 276 13.28 -2.72 8.67
C PRO A 276 12.80 -2.10 9.98
N VAL A 277 13.34 -2.53 11.12
CA VAL A 277 12.88 -2.06 12.44
C VAL A 277 13.11 -0.54 12.59
N GLU A 278 14.24 -0.08 12.07
CA GLU A 278 14.71 1.30 12.03
C GLU A 278 14.08 2.16 10.92
N ALA A 279 13.30 1.56 10.02
CA ALA A 279 12.66 2.27 8.92
C ALA A 279 11.68 3.34 9.42
N GLN A 280 11.81 4.56 8.87
CA GLN A 280 10.93 5.68 9.13
C GLN A 280 10.00 5.89 7.95
N ALA A 281 8.74 6.23 8.22
CA ALA A 281 7.84 6.66 7.16
C ALA A 281 8.25 8.04 6.64
N LEU A 282 7.80 8.35 5.43
CA LEU A 282 7.81 9.71 4.90
C LEU A 282 7.16 10.67 5.90
N THR A 283 7.70 11.88 6.01
CA THR A 283 7.07 12.92 6.84
C THR A 283 5.78 13.38 6.18
N ASP A 284 4.79 13.82 6.99
CA ASP A 284 3.52 14.33 6.47
C ASP A 284 3.70 15.49 5.47
N GLY A 285 4.72 16.33 5.67
CA GLY A 285 5.06 17.41 4.74
C GLY A 285 5.53 16.90 3.38
N LEU A 286 6.45 15.93 3.36
CA LEU A 286 6.95 15.33 2.12
C LEU A 286 5.85 14.52 1.42
N TRP A 287 5.03 13.82 2.20
CA TRP A 287 3.87 13.09 1.70
C TRP A 287 2.87 14.04 1.01
N LYS A 288 2.50 15.15 1.65
CA LYS A 288 1.63 16.16 1.05
C LYS A 288 2.20 16.71 -0.25
N GLN A 289 3.52 16.98 -0.30
CA GLN A 289 4.18 17.41 -1.54
C GLN A 289 4.09 16.35 -2.64
N LEU A 290 4.33 15.07 -2.32
CA LEU A 290 4.18 13.95 -3.25
C LEU A 290 2.75 13.87 -3.81
N MET A 291 1.74 13.95 -2.94
CA MET A 291 0.32 13.90 -3.34
C MET A 291 -0.08 15.10 -4.20
N VAL A 292 0.32 16.32 -3.84
CA VAL A 292 0.10 17.53 -4.65
C VAL A 292 0.76 17.41 -6.02
N CYS A 293 1.98 16.85 -6.06
CA CYS A 293 2.69 16.61 -7.31
C CYS A 293 1.96 15.60 -8.19
N MET A 294 1.52 14.47 -7.63
CA MET A 294 0.70 13.51 -8.36
C MET A 294 -0.58 14.15 -8.89
N TYR A 295 -1.23 15.01 -8.10
CA TYR A 295 -2.47 15.68 -8.48
C TYR A 295 -2.29 16.68 -9.62
N LYS A 296 -1.30 17.57 -9.51
CA LYS A 296 -1.00 18.61 -10.52
C LYS A 296 -0.40 18.07 -11.82
N SER A 297 0.05 16.82 -11.83
CA SER A 297 0.63 16.21 -13.01
C SER A 297 -0.45 15.89 -14.05
N ASP A 298 -0.23 16.32 -15.29
CA ASP A 298 -1.09 16.02 -16.45
C ASP A 298 -0.97 14.55 -16.92
N CYS A 299 -0.15 13.73 -16.28
CA CYS A 299 -0.02 12.33 -16.62
C CYS A 299 -1.35 11.59 -16.39
N ASN A 300 -1.62 10.62 -17.26
CA ASN A 300 -2.72 9.70 -17.01
C ASN A 300 -2.43 8.87 -15.73
N PRO A 301 -3.48 8.33 -15.07
CA PRO A 301 -3.31 7.56 -13.84
C PRO A 301 -2.42 6.32 -13.96
N GLU A 302 -2.36 5.67 -15.12
CA GLU A 302 -1.55 4.47 -15.34
C GLU A 302 -0.05 4.81 -15.30
N ASP A 303 0.34 5.90 -15.94
CA ASP A 303 1.73 6.38 -15.91
C ASP A 303 2.11 6.89 -14.51
N LYS A 304 1.17 7.51 -13.78
CA LYS A 304 1.37 7.85 -12.36
C LYS A 304 1.63 6.59 -11.52
N MET A 305 0.94 5.49 -11.79
CA MET A 305 1.16 4.21 -11.10
C MET A 305 2.52 3.59 -11.44
N LYS A 306 2.93 3.63 -12.72
CA LYS A 306 4.27 3.18 -13.15
C LYS A 306 5.37 3.94 -12.45
N VAL A 307 5.20 5.26 -12.36
CA VAL A 307 6.12 6.16 -11.67
C VAL A 307 6.22 5.79 -10.18
N LEU A 308 5.08 5.67 -9.49
CA LEU A 308 5.06 5.23 -8.09
C LEU A 308 5.75 3.89 -7.89
N ARG A 309 5.48 2.91 -8.77
CA ARG A 309 6.13 1.61 -8.77
C ARG A 309 7.65 1.73 -8.85
N SER A 310 8.17 2.58 -9.74
CA SER A 310 9.61 2.76 -9.92
C SER A 310 10.34 3.25 -8.67
N ILE A 311 9.69 4.09 -7.84
CA ILE A 311 10.29 4.65 -6.61
C ILE A 311 9.83 3.96 -5.32
N SER A 312 8.86 3.05 -5.39
CA SER A 312 8.18 2.47 -4.22
C SER A 312 9.09 1.77 -3.21
N HIS A 313 10.25 1.26 -3.63
CA HIS A 313 11.24 0.65 -2.74
C HIS A 313 11.88 1.67 -1.77
N SER A 314 11.93 2.94 -2.18
CA SER A 314 12.48 4.04 -1.39
C SER A 314 11.45 4.68 -0.45
N LEU A 315 10.19 4.23 -0.50
CA LEU A 315 9.10 4.84 0.26
C LEU A 315 8.59 3.87 1.33
N PHE A 316 8.60 4.34 2.56
CA PHE A 316 7.89 3.73 3.67
C PHE A 316 6.77 4.68 4.08
N ILE A 317 5.58 4.13 4.28
CA ILE A 317 4.38 4.94 4.49
C ILE A 317 3.65 4.48 5.75
N THR A 318 2.84 5.36 6.32
CA THR A 318 1.92 5.00 7.39
C THR A 318 0.59 4.50 6.82
N SER A 319 -0.24 3.88 7.64
CA SER A 319 -1.61 3.49 7.30
C SER A 319 -2.46 4.71 6.96
N LYS A 320 -2.18 5.87 7.58
CA LYS A 320 -2.79 7.16 7.24
C LYS A 320 -2.40 7.63 5.85
N HIS A 321 -1.11 7.58 5.50
CA HIS A 321 -0.65 7.91 4.14
C HIS A 321 -1.33 6.98 3.11
N MET A 322 -1.39 5.67 3.38
CA MET A 322 -2.11 4.74 2.48
C MET A 322 -3.58 5.11 2.33
N ARG A 323 -4.25 5.49 3.43
CA ARG A 323 -5.64 5.98 3.42
C ARG A 323 -5.82 7.18 2.50
N GLU A 324 -4.96 8.19 2.63
CA GLU A 324 -4.97 9.38 1.77
C GLU A 324 -4.69 9.05 0.30
N MET A 325 -3.74 8.15 0.02
CA MET A 325 -3.41 7.72 -1.35
C MET A 325 -4.59 7.03 -2.03
N MET A 326 -5.39 6.25 -1.32
CA MET A 326 -6.57 5.62 -1.92
C MET A 326 -7.66 6.63 -2.28
N GLY A 327 -7.77 7.73 -1.54
CA GLY A 327 -8.68 8.84 -1.85
C GLY A 327 -8.35 9.54 -3.17
N TYR A 328 -7.13 9.38 -3.68
CA TYR A 328 -6.70 9.96 -4.95
C TYR A 328 -7.19 9.20 -6.19
N PHE A 329 -7.43 7.88 -6.07
CA PHE A 329 -7.81 7.05 -7.20
C PHE A 329 -9.33 6.77 -7.19
N ASP A 330 -10.02 7.31 -8.20
CA ASP A 330 -11.45 7.14 -8.43
C ASP A 330 -11.81 5.69 -8.82
N LYS A 331 -10.94 5.03 -9.58
CA LYS A 331 -11.14 3.66 -10.05
C LYS A 331 -10.67 2.62 -9.04
N SER A 332 -11.54 1.65 -8.77
CA SER A 332 -11.28 0.48 -7.93
C SER A 332 -9.96 -0.21 -8.23
N GLN A 333 -9.71 -0.50 -9.52
CA GLN A 333 -8.49 -1.19 -9.95
C GLN A 333 -7.21 -0.43 -9.57
N GLN A 334 -7.22 0.91 -9.66
CA GLN A 334 -6.07 1.74 -9.35
C GLN A 334 -5.83 1.82 -7.85
N ARG A 335 -6.89 1.92 -7.04
CA ARG A 335 -6.80 1.84 -5.57
C ARG A 335 -6.21 0.50 -5.14
N GLN A 336 -6.71 -0.60 -5.70
CA GLN A 336 -6.22 -1.94 -5.40
C GLN A 336 -4.74 -2.07 -5.77
N GLU A 337 -4.32 -1.52 -6.92
CA GLU A 337 -2.92 -1.58 -7.35
C GLU A 337 -1.98 -0.77 -6.46
N ALA A 338 -2.36 0.46 -6.10
CA ALA A 338 -1.61 1.26 -5.12
C ALA A 338 -1.51 0.54 -3.77
N PHE A 339 -2.63 -0.02 -3.30
CA PHE A 339 -2.70 -0.71 -2.03
C PHE A 339 -1.81 -1.95 -2.02
N VAL A 340 -1.88 -2.81 -3.04
CA VAL A 340 -1.03 -4.02 -3.16
C VAL A 340 0.45 -3.64 -3.23
N MET A 341 0.80 -2.60 -3.99
CA MET A 341 2.17 -2.12 -4.14
C MET A 341 2.80 -1.67 -2.82
N PHE A 342 2.03 -0.97 -1.98
CA PHE A 342 2.52 -0.42 -0.71
C PHE A 342 2.17 -1.23 0.53
N PHE A 343 1.35 -2.29 0.43
CA PHE A 343 0.91 -3.08 1.58
C PHE A 343 2.09 -3.52 2.46
N CYS A 344 3.10 -4.15 1.86
CA CYS A 344 4.29 -4.61 2.56
C CYS A 344 5.28 -3.50 2.94
N ARG A 345 4.92 -2.23 2.66
CA ARG A 345 5.70 -1.01 2.90
C ARG A 345 5.11 -0.12 4.00
N ILE A 346 3.93 -0.49 4.52
CA ILE A 346 3.29 0.17 5.66
C ILE A 346 4.07 -0.13 6.95
N ILE A 347 4.52 0.91 7.64
CA ILE A 347 5.38 0.79 8.84
C ILE A 347 4.61 0.49 10.13
N ASP A 348 3.34 0.90 10.17
CA ASP A 348 2.45 0.81 11.33
C ASP A 348 1.28 -0.13 10.99
N MET A 349 1.61 -1.32 10.49
CA MET A 349 0.65 -2.35 10.04
C MET A 349 -0.42 -2.70 11.10
N HIS A 350 -0.16 -2.41 12.36
CA HIS A 350 -1.15 -2.55 13.44
C HIS A 350 -2.36 -1.60 13.28
N ASN A 351 -2.19 -0.50 12.54
CA ASN A 351 -3.21 0.48 12.18
C ASN A 351 -3.80 0.26 10.78
N LEU A 352 -3.58 -0.90 10.15
CA LEU A 352 -4.07 -1.20 8.80
C LEU A 352 -5.60 -1.00 8.66
N LYS A 353 -6.36 -1.15 9.75
CA LYS A 353 -7.82 -0.91 9.75
C LYS A 353 -8.17 0.52 9.31
N LEU A 354 -7.30 1.51 9.56
CA LEU A 354 -7.47 2.89 9.08
C LEU A 354 -7.68 2.97 7.57
N CYS A 355 -6.92 2.20 6.79
CA CYS A 355 -7.09 2.17 5.34
C CYS A 355 -8.09 1.10 4.91
N SER A 356 -8.16 -0.07 5.54
CA SER A 356 -9.01 -1.16 5.02
C SER A 356 -10.51 -0.85 5.07
N VAL A 357 -10.98 -0.03 6.01
CA VAL A 357 -12.41 0.36 6.11
C VAL A 357 -12.88 1.22 4.94
N ARG A 358 -11.96 1.75 4.13
CA ARG A 358 -12.28 2.56 2.94
C ARG A 358 -12.82 1.73 1.79
N PHE A 359 -12.53 0.43 1.76
CA PHE A 359 -13.07 -0.46 0.75
C PHE A 359 -14.56 -0.68 1.04
N GLY A 360 -15.42 0.05 0.32
CA GLY A 360 -16.87 0.03 0.52
C GLY A 360 -17.55 -1.26 0.04
N GLU A 361 -16.92 -1.99 -0.88
CA GLU A 361 -17.45 -3.21 -1.46
C GLU A 361 -16.69 -4.45 -0.95
N ASP A 362 -17.44 -5.45 -0.48
CA ASP A 362 -16.88 -6.74 -0.05
C ASP A 362 -16.05 -7.40 -1.18
N GLU A 363 -16.38 -7.14 -2.45
CA GLU A 363 -15.64 -7.63 -3.62
C GLU A 363 -14.23 -7.04 -3.72
N GLU A 364 -14.04 -5.74 -3.47
CA GLU A 364 -12.70 -5.11 -3.48
C GLU A 364 -11.79 -5.75 -2.42
N VAL A 365 -12.31 -5.95 -1.21
CA VAL A 365 -11.58 -6.59 -0.12
C VAL A 365 -11.25 -8.04 -0.45
N ASN A 366 -12.18 -8.77 -1.06
CA ASN A 366 -11.94 -10.16 -1.48
C ASN A 366 -10.89 -10.26 -2.58
N ASN A 367 -10.86 -9.31 -3.53
CA ASN A 367 -9.81 -9.22 -4.54
C ASN A 367 -8.44 -8.94 -3.91
N LEU A 368 -8.35 -8.04 -2.92
CA LEU A 368 -7.11 -7.80 -2.18
C LEU A 368 -6.63 -9.05 -1.45
N ARG A 369 -7.54 -9.78 -0.78
CA ARG A 369 -7.24 -11.05 -0.12
C ARG A 369 -6.76 -12.12 -1.10
N TYR A 370 -7.38 -12.19 -2.29
CA TYR A 370 -6.97 -13.08 -3.35
C TYR A 370 -5.54 -12.75 -3.83
N ARG A 371 -5.25 -11.47 -4.09
CA ARG A 371 -3.94 -11.01 -4.59
C ARG A 371 -2.82 -11.08 -3.56
N LEU A 372 -3.07 -10.66 -2.31
CA LEU A 372 -2.06 -10.62 -1.23
C LEU A 372 -1.95 -11.93 -0.46
N GLY A 373 -3.01 -12.74 -0.43
CA GLY A 373 -3.15 -13.95 0.38
C GLY A 373 -3.84 -13.73 1.71
N GLN A 374 -4.61 -14.73 2.15
CA GLN A 374 -5.43 -14.61 3.37
C GLN A 374 -4.58 -14.43 4.63
N ALA A 375 -3.48 -15.18 4.77
CA ALA A 375 -2.62 -15.07 5.94
C ALA A 375 -1.87 -13.72 5.95
N VAL A 376 -1.38 -13.25 4.81
CA VAL A 376 -0.65 -11.97 4.71
C VAL A 376 -1.57 -10.79 5.01
N PHE A 377 -2.80 -10.83 4.50
CA PHE A 377 -3.82 -9.80 4.68
C PHE A 377 -4.66 -9.97 5.97
N PHE A 378 -4.31 -10.93 6.83
CA PHE A 378 -5.08 -11.20 8.05
C PHE A 378 -5.07 -9.95 8.98
N PRO A 379 -6.23 -9.53 9.53
CA PRO A 379 -6.31 -8.37 10.41
C PRO A 379 -5.82 -8.71 11.83
N TYR A 380 -4.50 -8.89 11.99
CA TYR A 380 -3.88 -9.43 13.22
C TYR A 380 -4.25 -8.69 14.51
N PHE A 381 -4.34 -7.36 14.43
CA PHE A 381 -4.55 -6.52 15.61
C PHE A 381 -6.00 -6.09 15.80
N GLN A 382 -6.76 -5.98 14.72
CA GLN A 382 -8.15 -5.51 14.74
C GLN A 382 -9.07 -6.42 13.91
N PRO A 383 -9.23 -7.71 14.28
CA PRO A 383 -10.07 -8.66 13.56
C PRO A 383 -11.57 -8.43 13.77
N GLU A 384 -11.95 -7.51 14.66
CA GLU A 384 -13.34 -7.19 14.95
C GLU A 384 -14.11 -6.75 13.70
N ASN A 385 -15.31 -7.30 13.53
CA ASN A 385 -16.24 -7.11 12.41
C ASN A 385 -15.75 -7.67 11.07
N ALA A 386 -14.57 -8.33 11.03
CA ALA A 386 -14.10 -8.98 9.83
C ALA A 386 -14.94 -10.23 9.52
N LYS A 387 -15.39 -10.31 8.27
CA LYS A 387 -15.99 -11.51 7.66
C LYS A 387 -14.91 -12.35 7.01
N PHE A 388 -14.95 -13.65 7.23
CA PHE A 388 -14.01 -14.61 6.66
C PHE A 388 -14.75 -15.65 5.84
N GLU A 389 -14.29 -15.86 4.60
CA GLU A 389 -14.68 -16.97 3.75
C GLU A 389 -13.41 -17.71 3.30
N LEU A 390 -13.19 -18.88 3.88
CA LEU A 390 -11.92 -19.60 3.81
C LEU A 390 -12.13 -20.98 3.18
N ASP A 391 -11.60 -21.16 1.97
CA ASP A 391 -11.41 -22.49 1.37
C ASP A 391 -10.27 -23.26 2.05
N LEU A 392 -10.61 -24.33 2.76
CA LEU A 392 -9.67 -25.13 3.55
C LEU A 392 -8.74 -26.00 2.71
N GLY A 393 -8.95 -26.08 1.38
CA GLY A 393 -8.00 -26.66 0.45
C GLY A 393 -6.65 -25.94 0.45
N PHE A 394 -6.65 -24.62 0.70
CA PHE A 394 -5.44 -23.79 0.74
C PHE A 394 -4.83 -23.72 2.13
N HIS A 395 -3.49 -23.73 2.19
CA HIS A 395 -2.73 -23.74 3.43
C HIS A 395 -2.86 -22.43 4.22
N ASP A 396 -2.71 -21.29 3.57
CA ASP A 396 -2.82 -19.97 4.20
C ASP A 396 -4.23 -19.69 4.73
N HIS A 397 -5.27 -20.24 4.08
CA HIS A 397 -6.64 -20.22 4.58
C HIS A 397 -6.80 -21.03 5.87
N ARG A 398 -6.24 -22.24 5.94
CA ARG A 398 -6.21 -23.04 7.18
C ARG A 398 -5.45 -22.33 8.30
N LEU A 399 -4.37 -21.62 7.98
CA LEU A 399 -3.67 -20.79 8.97
C LEU A 399 -4.59 -19.70 9.54
N CYS A 400 -5.43 -19.08 8.71
CA CYS A 400 -6.41 -18.11 9.20
C CYS A 400 -7.42 -18.73 10.16
N VAL A 401 -7.91 -19.94 9.88
CA VAL A 401 -8.78 -20.68 10.82
C VAL A 401 -8.05 -20.94 12.14
N ASN A 402 -6.82 -21.44 12.07
CA ASN A 402 -6.00 -21.69 13.26
C ASN A 402 -5.81 -20.43 14.11
N MET A 403 -5.57 -19.28 13.47
CA MET A 403 -5.45 -17.98 14.15
C MET A 403 -6.78 -17.53 14.78
N LEU A 404 -7.90 -17.66 14.06
CA LEU A 404 -9.24 -17.30 14.57
C LEU A 404 -9.63 -18.13 15.79
N VAL A 405 -9.46 -19.45 15.72
CA VAL A 405 -9.74 -20.35 16.85
C VAL A 405 -8.78 -20.08 18.01
N GLY A 406 -7.51 -19.80 17.72
CA GLY A 406 -6.52 -19.42 18.72
C GLY A 406 -6.84 -18.10 19.42
N LEU A 407 -7.38 -17.13 18.70
CA LEU A 407 -7.88 -15.85 19.25
C LEU A 407 -9.09 -16.09 20.16
N ALA A 408 -10.13 -16.76 19.66
CA ALA A 408 -11.33 -17.06 20.44
C ALA A 408 -11.05 -17.88 21.71
N ALA A 409 -10.04 -18.77 21.68
CA ALA A 409 -9.64 -19.53 22.85
C ALA A 409 -8.96 -18.70 23.95
N ARG A 410 -8.39 -17.54 23.61
CA ARG A 410 -7.62 -16.66 24.52
C ARG A 410 -8.30 -15.34 24.86
N GLU A 411 -9.28 -14.95 24.05
CA GLU A 411 -10.14 -13.79 24.25
C GLU A 411 -11.45 -14.28 24.86
N LYS A 412 -12.42 -14.70 24.04
CA LYS A 412 -13.68 -15.29 24.51
C LYS A 412 -14.20 -16.31 23.49
N PHE A 413 -14.65 -17.47 23.99
CA PHE A 413 -15.03 -18.61 23.13
C PHE A 413 -16.19 -18.29 22.15
N GLY A 414 -17.05 -17.34 22.52
CA GLY A 414 -18.18 -16.87 21.70
C GLY A 414 -17.81 -15.84 20.63
N ASN A 415 -16.54 -15.46 20.48
CA ASN A 415 -16.11 -14.40 19.55
C ASN A 415 -16.24 -14.79 18.08
N ILE A 416 -16.28 -16.08 17.76
CA ILE A 416 -16.56 -16.54 16.40
C ILE A 416 -18.08 -16.69 16.25
N ARG A 417 -18.68 -15.83 15.43
CA ARG A 417 -20.13 -15.79 15.14
C ARG A 417 -20.42 -16.34 13.75
N ASP A 418 -21.65 -16.81 13.56
CA ASP A 418 -22.16 -17.28 12.27
C ASP A 418 -21.24 -18.31 11.59
N ALA A 419 -20.65 -19.20 12.40
CA ALA A 419 -19.69 -20.20 11.95
C ALA A 419 -20.40 -21.30 11.15
N VAL A 420 -19.99 -21.50 9.90
CA VAL A 420 -20.52 -22.56 9.03
C VAL A 420 -19.37 -23.23 8.30
N TRP A 421 -19.30 -24.56 8.36
CA TRP A 421 -18.40 -25.36 7.53
C TRP A 421 -19.20 -26.14 6.48
N ILE A 422 -19.00 -25.76 5.23
CA ILE A 422 -19.52 -26.48 4.07
C ILE A 422 -18.51 -27.56 3.70
N LYS A 423 -18.88 -28.82 3.91
CA LYS A 423 -18.04 -29.98 3.62
C LYS A 423 -17.96 -30.23 2.10
N PRO A 424 -16.98 -31.02 1.63
CA PRO A 424 -16.82 -31.33 0.20
C PRO A 424 -18.05 -32.00 -0.44
N ASP A 425 -18.86 -32.71 0.36
CA ASP A 425 -20.10 -33.35 -0.08
C ASP A 425 -21.29 -32.38 -0.16
N GLY A 426 -21.09 -31.10 0.17
CA GLY A 426 -22.12 -30.06 0.20
C GLY A 426 -22.92 -30.00 1.51
N SER A 427 -22.70 -30.92 2.46
CA SER A 427 -23.34 -30.85 3.77
C SER A 427 -22.78 -29.69 4.60
N GLN A 428 -23.62 -29.13 5.47
CA GLN A 428 -23.27 -27.98 6.30
C GLN A 428 -23.20 -28.38 7.77
N ASP A 429 -22.19 -27.87 8.47
CA ASP A 429 -22.02 -27.98 9.91
C ASP A 429 -22.02 -26.58 10.52
N ASP A 430 -23.07 -26.26 11.27
CA ASP A 430 -23.29 -24.94 11.87
C ASP A 430 -22.68 -24.82 13.28
N PHE A 431 -21.88 -25.81 13.69
CA PHE A 431 -21.21 -25.84 15.00
C PHE A 431 -22.12 -25.51 16.19
N PRO A 432 -23.24 -26.22 16.40
CA PRO A 432 -24.15 -25.94 17.53
C PRO A 432 -23.49 -26.08 18.90
N MET A 433 -22.40 -26.85 18.99
CA MET A 433 -21.59 -27.04 20.20
C MET A 433 -20.29 -26.20 20.20
N GLY A 434 -20.16 -25.26 19.26
CA GLY A 434 -18.96 -24.47 19.02
C GLY A 434 -17.93 -25.18 18.14
N ILE A 435 -16.93 -24.42 17.70
CA ILE A 435 -15.86 -24.91 16.84
C ILE A 435 -14.88 -25.77 17.67
N PRO A 436 -14.43 -26.94 17.17
CA PRO A 436 -13.50 -27.78 17.91
C PRO A 436 -12.19 -27.06 18.23
N ARG A 437 -11.76 -27.10 19.50
CA ARG A 437 -10.48 -26.48 19.93
C ARG A 437 -9.25 -27.03 19.18
N SER A 438 -9.31 -28.27 18.70
CA SER A 438 -8.24 -28.85 17.88
C SER A 438 -7.97 -28.05 16.60
N TRP A 439 -8.93 -27.28 16.11
CA TRP A 439 -8.76 -26.41 14.94
C TRP A 439 -7.81 -25.24 15.18
N GLU A 440 -7.30 -25.04 16.41
CA GLU A 440 -6.15 -24.15 16.65
C GLU A 440 -4.86 -24.65 15.94
N THR A 441 -4.79 -25.95 15.64
CA THR A 441 -3.61 -26.57 15.02
C THR A 441 -3.94 -27.50 13.85
N LEU A 442 -5.10 -28.15 13.89
CA LEU A 442 -5.50 -29.22 12.98
C LEU A 442 -6.90 -28.94 12.44
N SER A 443 -7.04 -27.88 11.64
CA SER A 443 -8.26 -27.67 10.85
C SER A 443 -8.38 -28.74 9.75
N PRO A 444 -9.60 -28.98 9.22
CA PRO A 444 -9.79 -29.82 8.04
C PRO A 444 -8.97 -29.32 6.84
N THR A 445 -8.72 -30.22 5.89
CA THR A 445 -7.96 -29.94 4.66
C THR A 445 -8.81 -29.65 3.45
N GLU A 446 -10.14 -29.71 3.57
CA GLU A 446 -11.09 -29.52 2.48
C GLU A 446 -12.39 -28.88 2.99
N GLY A 447 -13.16 -28.31 2.05
CA GLY A 447 -14.41 -27.60 2.33
C GLY A 447 -14.23 -26.10 2.53
N ARG A 448 -15.33 -25.38 2.71
CA ARG A 448 -15.35 -23.93 2.87
C ARG A 448 -15.84 -23.56 4.26
N PHE A 449 -15.03 -22.83 5.02
CA PHE A 449 -15.38 -22.32 6.34
C PHE A 449 -15.75 -20.84 6.24
N ARG A 450 -16.87 -20.45 6.85
CA ARG A 450 -17.33 -19.06 6.91
C ARG A 450 -17.60 -18.67 8.35
N CYS A 451 -17.21 -17.45 8.73
CA CYS A 451 -17.55 -16.89 10.04
C CYS A 451 -17.38 -15.36 10.07
N ARG A 452 -17.85 -14.74 11.15
CA ARG A 452 -17.52 -13.37 11.56
C ARG A 452 -16.75 -13.42 12.88
N TYR A 453 -15.76 -12.55 13.05
CA TYR A 453 -15.10 -12.37 14.33
C TYR A 453 -15.61 -11.10 15.02
N VAL A 454 -16.01 -11.22 16.28
CA VAL A 454 -16.40 -10.10 17.15
C VAL A 454 -15.61 -10.20 18.45
N CYS A 455 -15.25 -9.07 19.06
CA CYS A 455 -14.58 -9.07 20.35
C CYS A 455 -14.90 -7.76 21.07
N SER A 456 -15.34 -7.84 22.33
CA SER A 456 -15.44 -6.65 23.19
C SER A 456 -14.04 -6.09 23.42
N ALA A 457 -13.94 -4.81 23.81
CA ALA A 457 -12.66 -4.23 24.19
C ALA A 457 -12.05 -4.92 25.43
N ASP A 458 -12.90 -5.37 26.36
CA ASP A 458 -12.49 -5.98 27.63
C ASP A 458 -11.93 -7.40 27.46
N ASP A 459 -12.36 -8.13 26.43
CA ASP A 459 -11.91 -9.50 26.15
C ASP A 459 -10.62 -9.56 25.31
N ARG A 460 -10.07 -8.42 24.85
CA ARG A 460 -8.93 -8.40 23.92
C ARG A 460 -7.66 -8.94 24.55
N ASN A 461 -6.98 -9.82 23.82
CA ASN A 461 -5.67 -10.32 24.22
C ASN A 461 -4.57 -9.72 23.33
N PHE A 462 -4.19 -8.47 23.62
CA PHE A 462 -3.20 -7.73 22.83
C PHE A 462 -1.85 -8.47 22.71
N GLY A 463 -1.39 -9.10 23.79
CA GLY A 463 -0.14 -9.87 23.79
C GLY A 463 -0.17 -11.06 22.82
N TYR A 464 -1.30 -11.77 22.74
CA TYR A 464 -1.46 -12.84 21.77
C TYR A 464 -1.58 -12.32 20.34
N ARG A 465 -2.30 -11.21 20.11
CA ARG A 465 -2.37 -10.52 18.81
C ARG A 465 -0.98 -10.14 18.29
N LYS A 466 -0.11 -9.60 19.15
CA LYS A 466 1.31 -9.35 18.82
C LYS A 466 2.04 -10.63 18.42
N THR A 467 1.81 -11.72 19.15
CA THR A 467 2.45 -13.00 18.87
C THR A 467 2.09 -13.53 17.49
N ILE A 468 0.80 -13.52 17.12
CA ILE A 468 0.37 -13.98 15.79
C ILE A 468 0.83 -13.03 14.67
N ALA A 469 0.85 -11.71 14.91
CA ALA A 469 1.34 -10.72 13.96
C ALA A 469 2.84 -10.89 13.64
N ALA A 470 3.66 -11.13 14.66
CA ALA A 470 5.08 -11.41 14.47
C ALA A 470 5.31 -12.76 13.78
N LYS A 471 4.56 -13.78 14.19
CA LYS A 471 4.71 -15.17 13.74
C LYS A 471 4.27 -15.40 12.29
N TYR A 472 3.13 -14.84 11.88
CA TYR A 472 2.53 -15.05 10.56
C TYR A 472 2.58 -13.80 9.67
N GLY A 473 2.47 -12.60 10.24
CA GLY A 473 2.53 -11.34 9.48
C GLY A 473 3.96 -10.85 9.21
N TYR A 474 4.95 -11.51 9.81
CA TYR A 474 6.37 -11.13 9.81
C TYR A 474 6.62 -9.69 10.27
N ASN A 475 5.79 -9.17 11.18
CA ASN A 475 5.98 -7.84 11.73
C ASN A 475 6.71 -7.93 13.08
N PRO A 476 8.05 -7.76 13.14
CA PRO A 476 8.81 -7.91 14.37
C PRO A 476 8.74 -6.69 15.29
N ARG A 477 8.07 -5.61 14.88
CA ARG A 477 8.03 -4.37 15.67
C ARG A 477 7.31 -4.59 16.99
N ASP A 478 7.92 -4.12 18.08
CA ASP A 478 7.26 -4.12 19.38
C ASP A 478 6.28 -2.94 19.45
N VAL A 479 5.03 -3.24 19.16
CA VAL A 479 3.93 -2.27 19.19
C VAL A 479 3.40 -2.15 20.62
N ARG A 480 3.16 -0.91 21.06
CA ARG A 480 2.45 -0.64 22.32
C ARG A 480 0.97 -0.45 22.03
N GLU A 481 0.11 -0.88 22.95
CA GLU A 481 -1.33 -0.77 22.76
C GLU A 481 -1.81 0.70 22.63
N GLN A 482 -1.10 1.65 23.24
CA GLN A 482 -1.41 3.08 23.10
C GLN A 482 -1.11 3.63 21.70
N GLU A 483 -0.35 2.91 20.87
CA GLU A 483 -0.05 3.28 19.48
C GLU A 483 -1.12 2.75 18.50
N MET A 484 -2.11 2.01 19.01
CA MET A 484 -3.24 1.48 18.27
C MET A 484 -4.29 2.56 18.05
N ASN A 485 -4.60 2.80 16.78
CA ASN A 485 -5.79 3.51 16.38
C ASN A 485 -6.93 2.50 16.22
N TRP A 486 -7.60 2.21 17.33
CA TRP A 486 -8.81 1.40 17.34
C TRP A 486 -9.89 2.10 16.51
N LEU A 487 -10.40 1.39 15.50
CA LEU A 487 -11.32 1.95 14.52
C LEU A 487 -12.41 0.95 14.15
N THR A 488 -13.60 1.46 13.88
CA THR A 488 -14.72 0.73 13.30
C THR A 488 -15.13 1.45 12.02
N GLY A 489 -15.24 0.71 10.91
CA GLY A 489 -15.69 1.31 9.65
C GLY A 489 -17.16 1.71 9.72
N LEU A 490 -17.54 2.82 9.09
CA LEU A 490 -18.93 3.34 9.12
C LEU A 490 -19.93 2.44 8.39
N ASN A 491 -19.46 1.54 7.53
CA ASN A 491 -20.29 0.54 6.84
C ASN A 491 -20.44 -0.77 7.63
N GLU A 492 -19.76 -0.92 8.77
CA GLU A 492 -19.82 -2.09 9.62
C GLU A 492 -21.04 -2.11 10.57
N PRO A 493 -21.42 -1.02 11.26
CA PRO A 493 -22.54 -1.02 12.18
C PRO A 493 -23.90 -0.98 11.47
N PRO A 494 -24.99 -1.39 12.15
CA PRO A 494 -26.36 -1.14 11.69
C PRO A 494 -26.66 0.36 11.54
N GLU A 495 -27.56 0.73 10.61
CA GLU A 495 -27.99 2.12 10.41
C GLU A 495 -28.49 2.78 11.71
N ASP A 496 -29.23 2.03 12.52
CA ASP A 496 -29.72 2.51 13.83
C ASP A 496 -28.60 2.99 14.77
N VAL A 497 -27.38 2.45 14.65
CA VAL A 497 -26.21 2.87 15.45
C VAL A 497 -25.61 4.16 14.89
N LEU A 498 -25.64 4.35 13.58
CA LEU A 498 -25.21 5.60 12.94
C LEU A 498 -26.17 6.74 13.30
N ASP A 499 -27.48 6.50 13.28
CA ASP A 499 -28.49 7.48 13.73
C ASP A 499 -28.25 7.93 15.18
N LEU A 500 -27.89 7.00 16.08
CA LEU A 500 -27.50 7.33 17.45
C LEU A 500 -26.24 8.20 17.46
N LEU A 501 -25.22 7.82 16.70
CA LEU A 501 -23.94 8.54 16.64
C LEU A 501 -24.13 9.98 16.16
N GLU A 502 -24.86 10.19 15.07
CA GLU A 502 -25.19 11.51 14.52
C GLU A 502 -25.92 12.40 15.55
N PHE A 503 -26.89 11.81 16.27
CA PHE A 503 -27.61 12.51 17.34
C PHE A 503 -26.68 12.94 18.48
N LEU A 504 -25.73 12.09 18.87
CA LEU A 504 -24.80 12.35 19.97
C LEU A 504 -23.71 13.36 19.59
N ILE A 505 -23.09 13.23 18.41
CA ILE A 505 -21.99 14.12 17.95
C ILE A 505 -22.43 15.59 17.91
N SER A 506 -23.70 15.86 17.58
CA SER A 506 -24.25 17.22 17.52
C SER A 506 -24.55 17.85 18.90
N ARG A 507 -24.49 17.07 19.99
CA ARG A 507 -24.99 17.49 21.33
C ARG A 507 -23.97 17.36 22.45
N VAL A 508 -22.99 16.48 22.31
CA VAL A 508 -21.99 16.21 23.35
C VAL A 508 -20.58 16.42 22.85
N ASP A 509 -19.69 16.82 23.75
CA ASP A 509 -18.27 17.02 23.43
C ASP A 509 -17.45 15.72 23.40
N SER A 510 -17.96 14.64 24.00
CA SER A 510 -17.30 13.33 24.02
C SER A 510 -18.30 12.18 24.25
N MET A 511 -18.00 10.98 23.76
CA MET A 511 -18.84 9.79 24.03
C MET A 511 -18.83 9.41 25.51
N GLN A 512 -17.76 9.75 26.23
CA GLN A 512 -17.70 9.63 27.68
C GLN A 512 -18.74 10.51 28.37
N ALA A 513 -18.94 11.74 27.89
CA ALA A 513 -19.97 12.63 28.39
C ALA A 513 -21.37 12.12 28.04
N ALA A 514 -21.57 11.59 26.83
CA ALA A 514 -22.84 10.94 26.45
C ALA A 514 -23.17 9.77 27.38
N PHE A 515 -22.20 8.89 27.67
CA PHE A 515 -22.43 7.78 28.60
C PHE A 515 -22.87 8.28 29.97
N ASN A 516 -22.14 9.24 30.54
CA ASN A 516 -22.43 9.79 31.87
C ASN A 516 -23.78 10.52 31.96
N LEU A 517 -24.28 11.04 30.83
CA LEU A 517 -25.61 11.67 30.77
C LEU A 517 -26.75 10.63 30.74
N ILE A 518 -26.48 9.45 30.20
CA ILE A 518 -27.48 8.38 30.05
C ILE A 518 -27.46 7.43 31.27
N ASP A 519 -26.27 7.15 31.82
CA ASP A 519 -26.06 6.32 33.00
C ASP A 519 -26.71 6.96 34.25
N GLY A 520 -27.60 6.21 34.90
CA GLY A 520 -28.41 6.71 36.01
C GLY A 520 -29.66 7.51 35.61
N GLY A 521 -30.08 7.44 34.34
CA GLY A 521 -31.32 8.07 33.86
C GLY A 521 -32.62 7.48 34.43
N GLU A 522 -32.55 6.30 35.06
CA GLU A 522 -33.73 5.65 35.65
C GLU A 522 -34.12 6.28 37.01
N PRO A 523 -35.42 6.61 37.24
CA PRO A 523 -35.90 7.14 38.52
C PRO A 523 -35.57 6.21 39.70
N GLY A 524 -34.59 6.60 40.51
CA GLY A 524 -34.13 5.84 41.67
C GLY A 524 -32.93 4.91 41.41
N SER A 525 -32.40 4.87 40.18
CA SER A 525 -31.11 4.24 39.88
C SER A 525 -29.96 5.15 40.31
N VAL A 526 -28.86 4.55 40.74
CA VAL A 526 -27.60 5.23 41.03
C VAL A 526 -26.64 4.78 39.93
N SER A 527 -25.99 5.74 39.25
CA SER A 527 -24.97 5.44 38.23
C SER A 527 -24.01 4.37 38.76
N ASN A 528 -24.01 3.24 38.08
CA ASN A 528 -23.25 2.04 38.40
C ASN A 528 -22.13 1.78 37.39
N SER A 529 -21.91 2.73 36.46
CA SER A 529 -20.94 2.59 35.35
C SER A 529 -21.25 1.46 34.37
N GLU A 530 -22.49 0.97 34.36
CA GLU A 530 -23.00 -0.07 33.46
C GLU A 530 -24.38 0.34 32.94
N LEU A 531 -24.52 0.45 31.63
CA LEU A 531 -25.73 0.99 31.03
C LEU A 531 -26.71 -0.14 30.67
N THR A 532 -27.91 -0.11 31.24
CA THR A 532 -28.97 -1.07 30.91
C THR A 532 -29.81 -0.60 29.70
N LEU A 533 -30.51 -1.52 29.03
CA LEU A 533 -31.41 -1.16 27.92
C LEU A 533 -32.45 -0.11 28.33
N ARG A 534 -32.96 -0.17 29.57
CA ARG A 534 -33.93 0.80 30.08
C ARG A 534 -33.33 2.18 30.30
N GLU A 535 -32.10 2.25 30.81
CA GLU A 535 -31.38 3.51 30.96
C GLU A 535 -31.07 4.12 29.60
N LEU A 536 -30.72 3.32 28.58
CA LEU A 536 -30.59 3.79 27.21
C LEU A 536 -31.88 4.43 26.69
N GLU A 537 -33.01 3.71 26.78
CA GLU A 537 -34.31 4.21 26.30
C GLU A 537 -34.72 5.51 27.01
N GLN A 538 -34.55 5.58 28.33
CA GLN A 538 -34.93 6.75 29.11
C GLN A 538 -33.97 7.93 28.89
N GLY A 539 -32.66 7.68 28.80
CA GLY A 539 -31.65 8.69 28.51
C GLY A 539 -31.91 9.34 27.15
N LEU A 540 -32.13 8.55 26.10
CA LEU A 540 -32.44 9.07 24.76
C LEU A 540 -33.74 9.89 24.74
N LYS A 541 -34.77 9.46 25.46
CA LYS A 541 -36.02 10.23 25.63
C LYS A 541 -35.79 11.54 26.36
N SER A 542 -34.99 11.53 27.43
CA SER A 542 -34.67 12.72 28.21
C SER A 542 -33.87 13.76 27.42
N MET A 543 -33.01 13.29 26.50
CA MET A 543 -32.26 14.12 25.56
C MET A 543 -33.09 14.59 24.36
N GLY A 544 -34.34 14.13 24.25
CA GLY A 544 -35.26 14.51 23.17
C GLY A 544 -34.91 13.91 21.81
N CYS A 545 -34.29 12.72 21.76
CA CYS A 545 -33.95 12.06 20.51
C CYS A 545 -35.21 11.69 19.71
N GLN A 546 -35.34 12.23 18.50
CA GLN A 546 -36.46 11.93 17.58
C GLN A 546 -36.08 10.95 16.47
N LYS A 547 -34.78 10.63 16.28
CA LYS A 547 -34.30 9.75 15.20
C LYS A 547 -34.92 8.35 15.24
N PHE A 548 -35.29 7.87 16.44
CA PHE A 548 -35.95 6.57 16.64
C PHE A 548 -37.48 6.64 16.73
N ALA A 549 -38.09 7.83 16.65
CA ALA A 549 -39.51 8.00 16.85
C ALA A 549 -40.33 7.21 15.81
N GLY A 550 -41.27 6.39 16.28
CA GLY A 550 -42.07 5.55 15.40
C GLY A 550 -42.72 4.38 16.12
N SER A 551 -43.44 3.55 15.37
CA SER A 551 -44.05 2.32 15.91
C SER A 551 -43.03 1.25 16.33
N ASP A 552 -41.79 1.37 15.85
CA ASP A 552 -40.69 0.42 16.05
C ASP A 552 -39.55 0.99 16.93
N GLU A 553 -39.75 2.13 17.58
CA GLU A 553 -38.75 2.84 18.42
C GLU A 553 -37.98 1.90 19.36
N SER A 554 -38.68 1.17 20.23
CA SER A 554 -38.04 0.25 21.18
C SER A 554 -37.27 -0.88 20.49
N ALA A 555 -37.74 -1.36 19.34
CA ALA A 555 -37.05 -2.41 18.59
C ALA A 555 -35.76 -1.90 17.93
N ARG A 556 -35.75 -0.63 17.48
CA ARG A 556 -34.56 0.03 16.93
C ARG A 556 -33.52 0.28 18.03
N ILE A 557 -33.94 0.79 19.18
CA ILE A 557 -33.05 1.00 20.34
C ILE A 557 -32.49 -0.35 20.84
N GLU A 558 -33.30 -1.42 20.86
CA GLU A 558 -32.83 -2.75 21.23
C GLU A 558 -31.73 -3.26 20.28
N LYS A 559 -31.83 -3.01 18.97
CA LYS A 559 -30.75 -3.37 18.03
C LYS A 559 -29.46 -2.63 18.33
N VAL A 560 -29.55 -1.34 18.66
CA VAL A 560 -28.38 -0.53 19.07
C VAL A 560 -27.77 -1.11 20.34
N PHE A 561 -28.59 -1.41 21.33
CA PHE A 561 -28.13 -2.01 22.59
C PHE A 561 -27.40 -3.34 22.35
N ARG A 562 -27.96 -4.23 21.52
CA ARG A 562 -27.32 -5.52 21.17
C ARG A 562 -26.00 -5.35 20.41
N TYR A 563 -25.83 -4.25 19.67
CA TYR A 563 -24.56 -3.94 19.02
C TYR A 563 -23.52 -3.47 20.04
N LEU A 564 -23.94 -2.67 21.01
CA LEU A 564 -23.09 -2.16 22.08
C LEU A 564 -22.76 -3.22 23.15
N ASP A 565 -23.58 -4.26 23.30
CA ASP A 565 -23.37 -5.41 24.19
C ASP A 565 -22.97 -6.68 23.39
N PRO A 566 -21.74 -6.77 22.85
CA PRO A 566 -21.29 -7.95 22.11
C PRO A 566 -21.14 -9.19 23.01
N GLY A 567 -21.00 -9.00 24.31
CA GLY A 567 -20.84 -10.06 25.29
C GLY A 567 -22.16 -10.74 25.69
N GLY A 568 -23.28 -10.03 25.57
CA GLY A 568 -24.64 -10.50 25.85
C GLY A 568 -24.96 -10.59 27.34
N GLU A 569 -24.25 -9.84 28.19
CA GLU A 569 -24.48 -9.75 29.63
C GLU A 569 -25.77 -9.02 30.00
N GLY A 570 -26.31 -8.20 29.08
CA GLY A 570 -27.49 -7.38 29.31
C GLY A 570 -27.18 -6.02 29.94
N THR A 571 -25.91 -5.66 30.05
CA THR A 571 -25.40 -4.33 30.41
C THR A 571 -24.31 -3.92 29.42
N VAL A 572 -24.11 -2.62 29.23
CA VAL A 572 -23.03 -2.08 28.37
C VAL A 572 -22.01 -1.39 29.26
N SER A 573 -20.78 -1.87 29.25
CA SER A 573 -19.67 -1.24 30.00
C SER A 573 -19.23 0.08 29.34
N MET A 574 -18.48 0.91 30.07
CA MET A 574 -17.87 2.10 29.48
C MET A 574 -16.98 1.76 28.28
N GLN A 575 -16.19 0.70 28.40
CA GLN A 575 -15.25 0.24 27.38
C GLN A 575 -15.97 -0.25 26.13
N GLU A 576 -17.12 -0.90 26.30
CA GLU A 576 -18.00 -1.30 25.19
C GLU A 576 -18.65 -0.09 24.52
N TRP A 577 -19.14 0.87 25.31
CA TRP A 577 -19.67 2.13 24.78
C TRP A 577 -18.63 2.93 23.97
N MET A 578 -17.34 2.82 24.31
CA MET A 578 -16.25 3.43 23.55
C MET A 578 -16.09 2.89 22.11
N VAL A 579 -16.87 1.90 21.68
CA VAL A 579 -17.02 1.61 20.24
C VAL A 579 -17.61 2.80 19.47
N LEU A 580 -18.49 3.59 20.10
CA LEU A 580 -19.04 4.81 19.50
C LEU A 580 -17.96 5.89 19.33
N ASP A 581 -16.98 5.95 20.24
CA ASP A 581 -15.81 6.84 20.10
C ASP A 581 -14.92 6.44 18.91
N GLN A 582 -14.79 5.13 18.64
CA GLN A 582 -14.09 4.63 17.45
C GLN A 582 -14.83 5.00 16.16
N LEU A 583 -16.16 4.93 16.15
CA LEU A 583 -16.98 5.38 15.03
C LEU A 583 -16.90 6.89 14.83
N TRP A 584 -16.93 7.69 15.91
CA TRP A 584 -16.72 9.14 15.83
C TRP A 584 -15.33 9.46 15.26
N LYS A 585 -14.27 8.76 15.65
CA LYS A 585 -12.94 8.98 15.03
C LYS A 585 -12.96 8.73 13.52
N GLU A 586 -13.61 7.65 13.06
CA GLU A 586 -13.73 7.39 11.62
C GLU A 586 -14.54 8.47 10.91
N PHE A 587 -15.58 8.97 11.58
CA PHE A 587 -16.40 10.07 11.12
C PHE A 587 -15.58 11.36 10.97
N ASP A 588 -14.81 11.76 11.98
CA ASP A 588 -13.92 12.93 11.92
C ASP A 588 -12.84 12.79 10.82
N LEU A 589 -12.27 11.59 10.65
CA LEU A 589 -11.31 11.32 9.58
C LEU A 589 -11.95 11.49 8.20
N THR A 590 -13.15 10.94 8.01
CA THR A 590 -13.91 11.05 6.76
C THR A 590 -14.15 12.50 6.36
N ILE A 591 -14.48 13.37 7.31
CA ILE A 591 -14.72 14.78 7.04
C ILE A 591 -13.44 15.53 6.69
N ARG A 592 -12.35 15.29 7.42
CA ARG A 592 -11.05 15.90 7.09
C ARG A 592 -10.62 15.54 5.66
N GLU A 593 -10.86 14.29 5.25
CA GLU A 593 -10.58 13.80 3.91
C GLU A 593 -11.49 14.44 2.87
N PHE A 594 -12.78 14.60 3.18
CA PHE A 594 -13.71 15.31 2.30
C PHE A 594 -13.25 16.75 2.05
N VAL A 595 -12.90 17.47 3.12
CA VAL A 595 -12.40 18.85 2.98
C VAL A 595 -11.07 18.87 2.21
N GLN A 596 -10.17 17.93 2.48
CA GLN A 596 -8.91 17.81 1.74
C GLN A 596 -9.16 17.54 0.24
N PHE A 597 -10.15 16.71 -0.10
CA PHE A 597 -10.58 16.50 -1.48
C PHE A 597 -11.08 17.79 -2.11
N LEU A 598 -11.95 18.55 -1.43
CA LEU A 598 -12.44 19.84 -1.93
C LEU A 598 -11.27 20.81 -2.18
N GLN A 599 -10.30 20.84 -1.26
CA GLN A 599 -9.11 21.69 -1.40
C GLN A 599 -8.25 21.31 -2.61
N TYR A 600 -8.11 20.01 -2.90
CA TYR A 600 -7.38 19.56 -4.07
C TYR A 600 -8.14 19.82 -5.37
N ALA A 601 -9.46 19.62 -5.37
CA ALA A 601 -10.31 19.75 -6.55
C ALA A 601 -10.61 21.20 -6.93
N PHE A 602 -10.81 22.08 -5.96
CA PHE A 602 -11.33 23.43 -6.16
C PHE A 602 -10.42 24.54 -5.61
N GLY A 603 -9.39 24.19 -4.84
CA GLY A 603 -8.48 25.15 -4.20
C GLY A 603 -8.84 25.43 -2.73
N GLU A 604 -8.10 26.31 -2.07
CA GLU A 604 -8.26 26.56 -0.62
C GLU A 604 -9.59 27.24 -0.26
N ASN A 605 -10.31 27.80 -1.24
CA ASN A 605 -11.55 28.51 -1.04
C ASN A 605 -12.75 27.55 -1.15
N LEU A 606 -13.48 27.32 -0.05
CA LEU A 606 -14.62 26.41 -0.03
C LEU A 606 -15.84 26.97 -0.80
N GLU A 607 -15.89 28.28 -1.01
CA GLU A 607 -16.89 28.95 -1.84
C GLU A 607 -16.79 28.50 -3.30
N ASP A 608 -15.57 28.37 -3.83
CA ASP A 608 -15.35 27.87 -5.20
C ASP A 608 -15.81 26.41 -5.32
N ALA A 609 -15.70 25.63 -4.24
CA ALA A 609 -16.23 24.28 -4.18
C ALA A 609 -17.76 24.27 -4.14
N TRP A 610 -18.40 25.20 -3.42
CA TRP A 610 -19.86 25.32 -3.38
C TRP A 610 -20.42 25.64 -4.76
N GLU A 611 -19.90 26.67 -5.44
CA GLU A 611 -20.33 27.06 -6.78
C GLU A 611 -20.19 25.91 -7.80
N ALA A 612 -19.28 24.98 -7.55
CA ALA A 612 -19.07 23.81 -8.40
C ALA A 612 -19.88 22.56 -8.01
N LEU A 613 -20.53 22.57 -6.84
CA LEU A 613 -21.42 21.52 -6.36
C LEU A 613 -22.89 21.88 -6.59
N ASP A 614 -23.26 23.15 -6.36
CA ASP A 614 -24.58 23.75 -6.61
C ASP A 614 -24.76 24.09 -8.09
N ASP A 615 -24.71 23.04 -8.94
CA ASP A 615 -24.76 23.15 -10.41
C ASP A 615 -26.06 23.83 -10.92
N ASP A 616 -27.14 23.84 -10.12
CA ASP A 616 -28.45 24.44 -10.47
C ASP A 616 -28.72 25.81 -9.84
N GLU A 617 -27.78 26.33 -9.04
CA GLU A 617 -27.86 27.62 -8.32
C GLU A 617 -29.12 27.72 -7.43
N SER A 618 -29.60 26.60 -6.90
CA SER A 618 -30.78 26.59 -6.02
C SER A 618 -30.48 27.15 -4.63
N GLY A 619 -29.20 27.14 -4.22
CA GLY A 619 -28.75 27.60 -2.91
C GLY A 619 -28.86 26.55 -1.80
N GLU A 620 -29.30 25.34 -2.14
CA GLU A 620 -29.41 24.17 -1.28
C GLU A 620 -28.95 22.93 -2.06
N LEU A 621 -28.33 21.95 -1.41
CA LEU A 621 -27.95 20.69 -2.05
C LEU A 621 -28.77 19.55 -1.46
N THR A 622 -29.58 18.89 -2.28
CA THR A 622 -30.22 17.63 -1.89
C THR A 622 -29.19 16.49 -1.82
N GLU A 623 -29.49 15.40 -1.11
CA GLU A 623 -28.60 14.23 -1.03
C GLU A 623 -28.23 13.68 -2.41
N GLN A 624 -29.20 13.67 -3.34
CA GLN A 624 -28.99 13.18 -4.69
C GLN A 624 -28.08 14.10 -5.51
N GLU A 625 -28.29 15.42 -5.47
CA GLU A 625 -27.43 16.39 -6.15
C GLU A 625 -26.00 16.33 -5.63
N PHE A 626 -25.85 16.25 -4.30
CA PHE A 626 -24.55 16.12 -3.65
C PHE A 626 -23.81 14.85 -4.09
N ASP A 627 -24.49 13.70 -4.11
CA ASP A 627 -23.90 12.44 -4.55
C ASP A 627 -23.52 12.43 -6.03
N GLU A 628 -24.40 12.94 -6.90
CA GLU A 628 -24.12 13.04 -8.33
C GLU A 628 -22.95 14.00 -8.63
N ALA A 629 -22.91 15.17 -7.96
CA ALA A 629 -21.84 16.14 -8.10
C ALA A 629 -20.49 15.57 -7.64
N LEU A 630 -20.44 14.90 -6.49
CA LEU A 630 -19.21 14.31 -5.97
C LEU A 630 -18.71 13.14 -6.81
N LYS A 631 -19.61 12.27 -7.30
CA LYS A 631 -19.26 11.19 -8.23
C LYS A 631 -18.69 11.73 -9.53
N LYS A 632 -19.30 12.78 -10.11
CA LYS A 632 -18.81 13.46 -11.32
C LYS A 632 -17.41 14.05 -11.14
N LYS A 633 -17.06 14.47 -9.92
CA LYS A 633 -15.74 15.02 -9.56
C LYS A 633 -14.74 13.96 -9.11
N GLY A 634 -15.14 12.69 -9.05
CA GLY A 634 -14.28 11.56 -8.71
C GLY A 634 -14.00 11.41 -7.21
N TYR A 635 -14.86 11.94 -6.34
CA TYR A 635 -14.72 11.72 -4.90
C TYR A 635 -14.93 10.24 -4.57
N PHE A 636 -13.96 9.66 -3.87
CA PHE A 636 -14.07 8.33 -3.29
C PHE A 636 -14.24 8.48 -1.79
N GLY A 637 -15.42 8.15 -1.25
CA GLY A 637 -15.71 8.19 0.19
C GLY A 637 -17.20 7.96 0.52
N PRO A 638 -17.56 7.88 1.80
CA PRO A 638 -18.94 7.62 2.23
C PRO A 638 -19.79 8.90 2.12
N VAL A 639 -20.29 9.18 0.92
CA VAL A 639 -21.05 10.40 0.60
C VAL A 639 -22.22 10.63 1.55
N ARG A 640 -23.05 9.61 1.78
CA ARG A 640 -24.23 9.70 2.67
C ARG A 640 -23.87 10.15 4.09
N VAL A 641 -22.75 9.66 4.63
CA VAL A 641 -22.28 10.04 5.97
C VAL A 641 -21.84 11.51 5.98
N VAL A 642 -21.11 11.94 4.94
CA VAL A 642 -20.69 13.34 4.82
C VAL A 642 -21.92 14.25 4.70
N PHE A 643 -22.92 13.84 3.92
CA PHE A 643 -24.16 14.57 3.75
C PHE A 643 -24.91 14.74 5.08
N ALA A 644 -25.15 13.63 5.79
CA ALA A 644 -25.87 13.62 7.07
C ALA A 644 -25.18 14.47 8.16
N LEU A 645 -23.88 14.71 8.05
CA LEU A 645 -23.19 15.65 8.95
C LEU A 645 -23.43 17.10 8.57
N LEU A 646 -23.37 17.38 7.29
CA LEU A 646 -23.47 18.75 6.80
C LEU A 646 -24.88 19.28 7.03
N ASP A 647 -25.90 18.44 6.84
CA ASP A 647 -27.29 18.71 7.22
C ASP A 647 -27.45 18.68 8.76
N ASN A 648 -27.03 19.75 9.42
CA ASN A 648 -27.16 19.89 10.87
C ASN A 648 -28.61 20.21 11.27
N THR A 649 -29.42 20.67 10.31
CA THR A 649 -30.83 20.97 10.51
C THR A 649 -31.76 19.77 10.38
N ASP A 650 -31.29 18.64 9.84
CA ASP A 650 -32.05 17.42 9.55
C ASP A 650 -33.27 17.71 8.65
N ASP A 651 -33.13 18.68 7.74
CA ASP A 651 -34.19 19.10 6.83
C ASP A 651 -34.10 18.41 5.45
N GLY A 652 -33.06 17.60 5.26
CA GLY A 652 -32.80 16.81 4.06
C GLY A 652 -32.01 17.55 2.99
N ASN A 653 -31.51 18.75 3.27
CA ASN A 653 -30.70 19.57 2.38
C ASN A 653 -29.46 20.11 3.09
N ILE A 654 -28.42 20.43 2.32
CA ILE A 654 -27.27 21.19 2.82
C ILE A 654 -27.40 22.62 2.33
N SER A 655 -27.40 23.58 3.23
CA SER A 655 -27.34 25.01 2.93
C SER A 655 -25.90 25.52 2.75
N PHE A 656 -25.73 26.69 2.14
CA PHE A 656 -24.43 27.33 2.01
C PHE A 656 -23.72 27.56 3.35
N ASP A 657 -24.47 27.97 4.38
CA ASP A 657 -23.93 28.22 5.72
C ASP A 657 -23.42 26.92 6.38
N GLU A 658 -24.13 25.80 6.17
CA GLU A 658 -23.72 24.49 6.64
C GLU A 658 -22.45 23.99 5.94
N HIS A 659 -22.35 24.17 4.63
CA HIS A 659 -21.13 23.89 3.89
C HIS A 659 -19.94 24.73 4.37
N LEU A 660 -20.14 26.03 4.62
CA LEU A 660 -19.09 26.88 5.19
C LEU A 660 -18.72 26.48 6.63
N GLY A 661 -19.59 25.76 7.34
CA GLY A 661 -19.30 25.13 8.64
C GLY A 661 -18.08 24.19 8.59
N LEU A 662 -17.74 23.64 7.43
CA LEU A 662 -16.51 22.84 7.22
C LEU A 662 -15.23 23.61 7.53
N ARG A 663 -15.24 24.96 7.45
CA ARG A 663 -14.07 25.78 7.83
C ARG A 663 -13.66 25.59 9.28
N GLY A 664 -14.61 25.36 10.18
CA GLY A 664 -14.33 25.10 11.60
C GLY A 664 -13.76 23.70 11.87
N ARG A 665 -13.76 22.82 10.86
CA ARG A 665 -13.27 21.44 10.93
C ARG A 665 -11.89 21.24 10.28
N LEU A 666 -11.36 22.29 9.63
CA LEU A 666 -9.97 22.44 9.21
C LEU A 666 -9.08 22.77 10.42
#